data_AF-A0A368B7R8-F1
#
_entry.id   AF-A0A368B7R8-F1
#
_cell.length_a   1.000
_cell.length_b   1.000
_cell.length_c   1.000
_cell.angle_alpha   90.00
_cell.angle_beta   90.00
_cell.angle_gamma   90.00
#
_symmetry.space_group_name_H-M   'P 1'
#
loop_
_entity.id
_entity.type
_entity.pdbx_description
1 polymer ?
#
loop_
_entity_poly.entity_id
_entity_poly.type
_entity_poly.pdbx_seq_one_letter_code
_entity_poly.pdbx_strand_id
1 'polypeptide(L)'
;MRREHCFILLTLLFLYIFNHKTIAQLGPNGTGFINGYEIGPNAVLGSSKPEKLSAGYYHNLAIRKDGTVVAKGWNAYSQSTVPRGINQALSISGGYFHSMALLENGSIVTWGRNNYKQRNIPENIGPVSSISAGHSYSMALKIDGTVACWGRNNYGQLNVPEELNDVKSIAAGREHALALLDQGTVVAWGRNDASQSNIPLGLQDVKQISAAYFHSLALKTDGTVVAWGSNKYGESTIPEGLDNVIAIAAGGFHSLALKNDGTVVAWGRNLYGQTDVPESLMGVVSIIAGTGHNSALLDNGEIVSWGSNEHGQIDPMPGISPAILRGYDLSGANLENSDLKGVDFSQGKIIDLGVGYFHTIVLKENGTVVSWGANELGQSNTPENLSDVIKISAGDFHNLALKKDGTVAAWGNNEFGQSLAPSGFGKIVDISAGFSRNAAVLENGKVITWGRNLIGENNVPLNISNIKTVSAGGYHTVALTKTGDVIAWGSNEFAQSIIPPNLGKAKAIAAGLHHTVILRENGEVVAWGHNLAGQCDVPPNLGKVIDITAGDFFTIALKEDGTVQAWGINEAGEVSVPPGLKNVESLGGGMFHHSGVIKNDGSLLLWGRNNYNQASAPENLTNTVLNNSNLQGANLSGASLKYADLSLADLTGANLTNTDFTGANLQGTILTGAIINGAIFENTFGADLSGTILNTPSSSNLSTSVIRIKTGNIDKIKLLFQSEKTKKYIIQKSTDLTNWISIENNILGNDQTLERYYDIGESQSFFRVVKN
;
A
#
# COMPACT_ATOMS: atom_id res chain seq x y z
N MET A 1 -4.23 -3.85 -69.21
CA MET A 1 -5.01 -2.79 -69.89
C MET A 1 -6.48 -2.92 -69.51
N ARG A 2 -7.18 -1.79 -69.31
CA ARG A 2 -8.56 -1.61 -68.79
C ARG A 2 -8.58 -1.56 -67.25
N ARG A 3 -8.44 -0.41 -66.59
CA ARG A 3 -9.12 0.90 -66.69
C ARG A 3 -10.64 0.84 -66.42
N GLU A 4 -10.96 1.12 -65.15
CA GLU A 4 -11.81 2.23 -64.67
C GLU A 4 -13.35 2.18 -64.80
N HIS A 5 -13.96 2.80 -63.76
CA HIS A 5 -15.37 3.19 -63.51
C HIS A 5 -16.21 2.17 -62.72
N CYS A 6 -17.01 2.52 -61.70
CA CYS A 6 -17.24 3.75 -60.94
C CYS A 6 -18.12 3.38 -59.71
N PHE A 7 -17.76 3.91 -58.53
CA PHE A 7 -18.63 4.43 -57.45
C PHE A 7 -19.94 3.71 -57.03
N ILE A 8 -19.96 3.14 -55.81
CA ILE A 8 -20.79 3.54 -54.63
C ILE A 8 -20.87 2.38 -53.60
N LEU A 9 -20.63 2.71 -52.32
CA LEU A 9 -20.85 1.94 -51.08
C LEU A 9 -20.08 0.60 -50.91
N LEU A 10 -19.04 0.57 -50.06
CA LEU A 10 -19.14 0.17 -48.63
C LEU A 10 -17.73 -0.19 -48.10
N THR A 11 -17.26 0.59 -47.13
CA THR A 11 -16.38 0.20 -46.01
C THR A 11 -15.16 -0.70 -46.28
N LEU A 12 -13.97 -0.09 -46.33
CA LEU A 12 -12.80 -0.49 -45.52
C LEU A 12 -11.65 0.52 -45.70
N LEU A 13 -10.97 0.80 -44.58
CA LEU A 13 -9.65 1.40 -44.42
C LEU A 13 -9.43 2.81 -44.99
N PHE A 14 -9.44 3.80 -44.09
CA PHE A 14 -8.31 4.71 -44.02
C PHE A 14 -7.85 4.84 -42.56
N LEU A 15 -6.62 4.39 -42.34
CA LEU A 15 -5.79 4.71 -41.18
C LEU A 15 -5.74 6.23 -41.06
N TYR A 16 -6.21 6.75 -39.92
CA TYR A 16 -5.69 7.98 -39.35
C TYR A 16 -5.07 7.62 -38.01
N ILE A 17 -3.75 7.59 -37.99
CA ILE A 17 -2.94 7.49 -36.78
C ILE A 17 -2.99 8.87 -36.13
N PHE A 18 -3.71 8.97 -35.02
CA PHE A 18 -3.39 9.94 -33.97
C PHE A 18 -3.16 9.17 -32.67
N ASN A 19 -1.93 9.32 -32.18
CA ASN A 19 -1.52 9.01 -30.81
C ASN A 19 -2.51 9.60 -29.81
N HIS A 20 -2.98 8.81 -28.86
CA HIS A 20 -3.13 9.30 -27.49
C HIS A 20 -2.83 8.21 -26.47
N LYS A 21 -1.85 8.56 -25.63
CA LYS A 21 -1.54 8.15 -24.27
C LYS A 21 -2.60 7.26 -23.59
N THR A 22 -2.10 6.31 -22.81
CA THR A 22 -2.85 5.59 -21.77
C THR A 22 -3.46 6.62 -20.82
N ILE A 23 -4.73 6.95 -21.06
CA ILE A 23 -5.54 7.77 -20.18
C ILE A 23 -6.51 6.79 -19.53
N ALA A 24 -6.44 6.65 -18.21
CA ALA A 24 -7.59 6.20 -17.45
C ALA A 24 -8.66 7.28 -17.65
N GLN A 25 -9.60 7.02 -18.55
CA GLN A 25 -10.72 7.91 -18.84
C GLN A 25 -11.88 7.43 -17.96
N LEU A 26 -12.13 8.13 -16.86
CA LEU A 26 -13.46 8.13 -16.27
C LEU A 26 -14.36 8.93 -17.22
N GLY A 27 -15.39 8.28 -17.75
CA GLY A 27 -16.43 8.97 -18.50
C GLY A 27 -17.29 9.82 -17.55
N PRO A 28 -18.09 10.79 -18.08
CA PRO A 28 -18.98 11.67 -17.30
C PRO A 28 -20.00 10.94 -16.40
N ASN A 29 -20.13 9.63 -16.58
CA ASN A 29 -21.07 8.77 -15.87
C ASN A 29 -20.37 7.93 -14.78
N GLY A 30 -19.07 8.11 -14.52
CA GLY A 30 -18.33 7.36 -13.48
C GLY A 30 -17.79 5.98 -13.91
N THR A 31 -17.80 5.65 -15.21
CA THR A 31 -17.25 4.39 -15.77
C THR A 31 -15.84 4.57 -16.33
N GLY A 32 -14.91 3.65 -16.10
CA GLY A 32 -13.54 3.73 -16.62
C GLY A 32 -12.69 2.47 -16.36
N PHE A 33 -11.36 2.60 -16.43
CA PHE A 33 -10.41 1.52 -16.11
C PHE A 33 -9.35 1.99 -15.10
N ILE A 34 -9.09 1.21 -14.05
CA ILE A 34 -7.99 1.42 -13.08
C ILE A 34 -7.14 0.14 -13.01
N ASN A 35 -5.82 0.24 -13.20
CA ASN A 35 -4.89 -0.90 -13.21
C ASN A 35 -5.33 -2.09 -14.10
N GLY A 36 -6.03 -1.80 -15.21
CA GLY A 36 -6.53 -2.82 -16.14
C GLY A 36 -7.89 -3.44 -15.77
N TYR A 37 -8.54 -2.98 -14.70
CA TYR A 37 -9.87 -3.42 -14.28
C TYR A 37 -10.95 -2.43 -14.71
N GLU A 38 -12.01 -2.94 -15.33
CA GLU A 38 -13.21 -2.19 -15.70
C GLU A 38 -13.97 -1.78 -14.43
N ILE A 39 -14.21 -0.48 -14.25
CA ILE A 39 -15.02 0.08 -13.17
C ILE A 39 -16.30 0.68 -13.73
N GLY A 40 -17.43 0.29 -13.14
CA GLY A 40 -18.77 0.81 -13.45
C GLY A 40 -19.10 2.12 -12.74
N PRO A 41 -20.24 2.77 -13.07
CA PRO A 41 -20.67 4.05 -12.49
C PRO A 41 -20.98 3.98 -10.98
N ASN A 42 -21.01 2.76 -10.44
CA ASN A 42 -21.25 2.43 -9.04
C ASN A 42 -20.17 1.44 -8.53
N ALA A 43 -18.96 1.52 -9.06
CA ALA A 43 -17.87 0.64 -8.64
C ALA A 43 -17.52 0.91 -7.18
N VAL A 44 -17.84 -0.06 -6.32
CA VAL A 44 -17.34 -0.09 -4.94
C VAL A 44 -15.84 -0.35 -5.02
N LEU A 45 -15.05 0.71 -4.93
CA LEU A 45 -13.60 0.64 -4.70
C LEU A 45 -13.28 0.16 -3.27
N GLY A 46 -14.32 -0.18 -2.50
CA GLY A 46 -14.25 -0.71 -1.15
C GLY A 46 -13.28 -1.88 -1.03
N SER A 47 -12.10 -1.54 -0.52
CA SER A 47 -11.33 -2.36 0.40
C SER A 47 -12.09 -2.43 1.74
N SER A 48 -13.32 -2.98 1.76
CA SER A 48 -13.83 -3.36 3.06
C SER A 48 -12.92 -4.47 3.56
N LYS A 49 -12.34 -4.27 4.75
CA LYS A 49 -11.33 -5.18 5.29
C LYS A 49 -11.89 -6.60 5.29
N PRO A 50 -11.07 -7.62 4.97
CA PRO A 50 -11.47 -8.99 5.16
C PRO A 50 -11.89 -9.20 6.62
N GLU A 51 -13.05 -9.83 6.80
CA GLU A 51 -13.58 -10.21 8.11
C GLU A 51 -13.38 -11.71 8.35
N LYS A 52 -13.53 -12.53 7.30
CA LYS A 52 -13.42 -13.97 7.39
C LYS A 52 -12.56 -14.51 6.27
N LEU A 53 -11.73 -15.48 6.61
CA LEU A 53 -10.89 -16.19 5.66
C LEU A 53 -11.34 -17.64 5.54
N SER A 54 -11.16 -18.21 4.35
CA SER A 54 -11.16 -19.66 4.14
C SER A 54 -10.05 -20.02 3.17
N ALA A 55 -9.31 -21.08 3.47
CA ALA A 55 -8.44 -21.70 2.49
C ALA A 55 -9.26 -22.74 1.71
N GLY A 56 -9.00 -22.83 0.41
CA GLY A 56 -9.07 -24.08 -0.31
C GLY A 56 -7.67 -24.70 -0.42
N TYR A 57 -7.58 -25.83 -1.09
CA TYR A 57 -6.31 -26.57 -1.12
C TYR A 57 -5.20 -25.85 -1.89
N TYR A 58 -5.56 -25.02 -2.88
CA TYR A 58 -4.63 -24.24 -3.72
C TYR A 58 -5.10 -22.80 -3.96
N HIS A 59 -6.01 -22.30 -3.14
CA HIS A 59 -6.52 -20.93 -3.25
C HIS A 59 -6.97 -20.44 -1.89
N ASN A 60 -7.07 -19.14 -1.73
CA ASN A 60 -7.65 -18.47 -0.58
C ASN A 60 -8.93 -17.75 -0.99
N LEU A 61 -9.85 -17.66 -0.05
CA LEU A 61 -11.11 -16.95 -0.12
C LEU A 61 -11.17 -15.98 1.06
N ALA A 62 -11.74 -14.80 0.85
CA ALA A 62 -12.05 -13.88 1.92
C ALA A 62 -13.46 -13.30 1.75
N ILE A 63 -14.20 -13.22 2.85
CA ILE A 63 -15.39 -12.37 2.95
C ILE A 63 -14.92 -11.02 3.47
N ARG A 64 -15.30 -9.96 2.76
CA ARG A 64 -15.09 -8.60 3.21
C ARG A 64 -16.23 -8.15 4.12
N LYS A 65 -16.02 -7.12 4.94
CA LYS A 65 -17.06 -6.60 5.86
C LYS A 65 -18.38 -6.20 5.19
N ASP A 66 -18.34 -5.85 3.91
CA ASP A 66 -19.56 -5.57 3.11
C ASP A 66 -20.30 -6.84 2.62
N GLY A 67 -19.81 -8.03 3.01
CA GLY A 67 -20.36 -9.32 2.62
C GLY A 67 -19.98 -9.78 1.22
N THR A 68 -19.11 -9.06 0.48
CA THR A 68 -18.59 -9.53 -0.81
C THR A 68 -17.46 -10.55 -0.63
N VAL A 69 -17.28 -11.40 -1.64
CA VAL A 69 -16.26 -12.46 -1.62
C VAL A 69 -15.16 -12.18 -2.63
N VAL A 70 -13.91 -12.37 -2.23
CA VAL A 70 -12.76 -12.40 -3.13
C VAL A 70 -12.02 -13.73 -3.03
N ALA A 71 -11.26 -14.05 -4.08
CA ALA A 71 -10.50 -15.27 -4.17
C ALA A 71 -9.17 -15.04 -4.88
N LYS A 72 -8.15 -15.82 -4.52
CA LYS A 72 -6.84 -15.78 -5.15
C LYS A 72 -6.14 -17.14 -5.05
N GLY A 73 -5.36 -17.51 -6.07
CA GLY A 73 -4.65 -18.78 -6.19
C GLY A 73 -5.05 -19.56 -7.43
N TRP A 74 -4.74 -20.85 -7.45
CA TRP A 74 -4.88 -21.70 -8.63
C TRP A 74 -6.30 -21.69 -9.19
N ASN A 75 -6.44 -21.42 -10.49
CA ASN A 75 -7.74 -21.11 -11.09
C ASN A 75 -8.10 -21.92 -12.35
N ALA A 76 -7.45 -23.07 -12.59
CA ALA A 76 -7.67 -23.84 -13.83
C ALA A 76 -9.11 -24.38 -13.98
N TYR A 77 -9.90 -24.43 -12.90
CA TYR A 77 -11.30 -24.82 -12.91
C TYR A 77 -12.25 -23.67 -12.53
N SER A 78 -11.77 -22.41 -12.56
CA SER A 78 -12.52 -21.23 -12.15
C SER A 78 -12.88 -21.15 -10.66
N GLN A 79 -12.21 -21.91 -9.80
CA GLN A 79 -12.45 -21.91 -8.35
C GLN A 79 -12.01 -20.61 -7.64
N SER A 80 -11.09 -19.85 -8.24
CA SER A 80 -10.72 -18.51 -7.80
C SER A 80 -11.45 -17.41 -8.58
N THR A 81 -12.35 -17.77 -9.52
CA THR A 81 -13.22 -16.82 -10.21
C THR A 81 -14.55 -16.74 -9.46
N VAL A 82 -14.65 -15.78 -8.54
CA VAL A 82 -15.88 -15.56 -7.76
C VAL A 82 -17.04 -15.17 -8.71
N PRO A 83 -18.19 -15.87 -8.66
CA PRO A 83 -19.38 -15.49 -9.42
C PRO A 83 -19.84 -14.07 -9.11
N ARG A 84 -20.32 -13.35 -10.13
CA ARG A 84 -20.93 -12.02 -9.94
C ARG A 84 -22.19 -12.13 -9.08
N GLY A 85 -22.42 -11.15 -8.21
CA GLY A 85 -23.64 -11.09 -7.38
C GLY A 85 -23.61 -11.94 -6.11
N ILE A 86 -22.41 -12.35 -5.65
CA ILE A 86 -22.21 -12.83 -4.28
C ILE A 86 -21.98 -11.60 -3.39
N ASN A 87 -23.07 -11.10 -2.83
CA ASN A 87 -23.14 -10.04 -1.83
C ASN A 87 -23.85 -10.65 -0.60
N GLN A 88 -23.50 -10.20 0.61
CA GLN A 88 -24.03 -10.76 1.87
C GLN A 88 -23.66 -12.24 2.11
N ALA A 89 -22.43 -12.64 1.79
CA ALA A 89 -21.91 -13.93 2.20
C ALA A 89 -21.69 -13.96 3.73
N LEU A 90 -22.34 -14.90 4.42
CA LEU A 90 -22.15 -15.16 5.85
C LEU A 90 -20.92 -16.03 6.11
N SER A 91 -20.67 -17.02 5.25
CA SER A 91 -19.52 -17.91 5.33
C SER A 91 -19.08 -18.39 3.95
N ILE A 92 -17.81 -18.79 3.87
CA ILE A 92 -17.15 -19.29 2.66
C ILE A 92 -16.40 -20.56 3.01
N SER A 93 -16.28 -21.47 2.05
CA SER A 93 -15.48 -22.68 2.19
C SER A 93 -14.79 -23.04 0.88
N GLY A 94 -13.47 -23.19 0.94
CA GLY A 94 -12.65 -23.64 -0.18
C GLY A 94 -12.42 -25.14 -0.11
N GLY A 95 -12.81 -25.88 -1.15
CA GLY A 95 -12.46 -27.29 -1.32
C GLY A 95 -11.17 -27.45 -2.12
N TYR A 96 -10.97 -28.64 -2.70
CA TYR A 96 -9.76 -28.90 -3.49
C TYR A 96 -9.69 -28.05 -4.76
N PHE A 97 -10.79 -28.10 -5.51
CA PHE A 97 -10.95 -27.52 -6.84
C PHE A 97 -12.30 -26.82 -7.03
N HIS A 98 -13.03 -26.59 -5.93
CA HIS A 98 -14.33 -25.93 -5.92
C HIS A 98 -14.44 -25.08 -4.66
N SER A 99 -15.40 -24.18 -4.65
CA SER A 99 -15.59 -23.20 -3.59
C SER A 99 -17.08 -23.00 -3.36
N MET A 100 -17.41 -22.61 -2.14
CA MET A 100 -18.78 -22.46 -1.67
C MET A 100 -18.94 -21.16 -0.88
N ALA A 101 -20.10 -20.54 -0.97
CA ALA A 101 -20.53 -19.43 -0.13
C ALA A 101 -21.95 -19.71 0.40
N LEU A 102 -22.19 -19.41 1.67
CA LEU A 102 -23.52 -19.38 2.28
C LEU A 102 -23.92 -17.91 2.41
N LEU A 103 -25.06 -17.53 1.85
CA LEU A 103 -25.57 -16.17 1.90
C LEU A 103 -26.51 -15.95 3.08
N GLU A 104 -26.75 -14.70 3.47
CA GLU A 104 -27.67 -14.31 4.55
C GLU A 104 -29.09 -14.86 4.38
N ASN A 105 -29.55 -15.02 3.15
CA ASN A 105 -30.85 -15.60 2.83
C ASN A 105 -30.90 -17.14 2.96
N GLY A 106 -29.82 -17.77 3.43
CA GLY A 106 -29.69 -19.22 3.61
C GLY A 106 -29.38 -20.01 2.33
N SER A 107 -29.23 -19.34 1.18
CA SER A 107 -28.87 -20.02 -0.07
C SER A 107 -27.38 -20.32 -0.15
N ILE A 108 -27.04 -21.42 -0.82
CA ILE A 108 -25.65 -21.84 -1.08
C ILE A 108 -25.32 -21.52 -2.53
N VAL A 109 -24.16 -20.92 -2.76
CA VAL A 109 -23.58 -20.72 -4.09
C VAL A 109 -22.31 -21.55 -4.19
N THR A 110 -22.15 -22.30 -5.28
CA THR A 110 -20.96 -23.16 -5.52
C THR A 110 -20.35 -22.91 -6.90
N TRP A 111 -19.02 -22.82 -6.97
CA TRP A 111 -18.29 -22.62 -8.23
C TRP A 111 -17.00 -23.45 -8.26
N GLY A 112 -16.37 -23.56 -9.45
CA GLY A 112 -15.22 -24.43 -9.67
C GLY A 112 -15.53 -25.76 -10.37
N ARG A 113 -14.69 -26.77 -10.13
CA ARG A 113 -14.80 -28.12 -10.71
C ARG A 113 -16.05 -28.86 -10.25
N ASN A 114 -16.69 -29.61 -11.15
CA ASN A 114 -17.94 -30.34 -10.86
C ASN A 114 -18.03 -31.79 -11.40
N ASN A 115 -16.90 -32.43 -11.69
CA ASN A 115 -16.90 -33.76 -12.32
C ASN A 115 -17.44 -34.89 -11.42
N TYR A 116 -17.63 -34.65 -10.12
CA TYR A 116 -18.25 -35.58 -9.17
C TYR A 116 -19.58 -35.06 -8.63
N LYS A 117 -20.18 -34.05 -9.29
CA LYS A 117 -21.41 -33.39 -8.83
C LYS A 117 -21.27 -32.66 -7.48
N GLN A 118 -20.05 -32.34 -7.05
CA GLN A 118 -19.79 -31.62 -5.79
C GLN A 118 -20.37 -30.19 -5.76
N ARG A 119 -20.73 -29.61 -6.91
CA ARG A 119 -21.45 -28.33 -6.97
C ARG A 119 -22.97 -28.48 -7.03
N ASN A 120 -23.48 -29.70 -7.25
CA ASN A 120 -24.91 -29.94 -7.41
C ASN A 120 -25.56 -30.02 -6.03
N ILE A 121 -25.97 -28.87 -5.53
CA ILE A 121 -26.71 -28.75 -4.27
C ILE A 121 -27.98 -29.63 -4.37
N PRO A 122 -28.21 -30.54 -3.40
CA PRO A 122 -29.42 -31.36 -3.36
C PRO A 122 -30.70 -30.53 -3.42
N GLU A 123 -31.68 -30.99 -4.21
CA GLU A 123 -33.02 -30.42 -4.19
C GLU A 123 -33.63 -30.58 -2.78
N ASN A 124 -34.27 -29.53 -2.28
CA ASN A 124 -34.90 -29.50 -0.95
C ASN A 124 -33.93 -29.69 0.25
N ILE A 125 -32.69 -29.19 0.15
CA ILE A 125 -31.73 -29.24 1.27
C ILE A 125 -32.21 -28.52 2.55
N GLY A 126 -33.20 -27.63 2.44
CA GLY A 126 -33.72 -26.85 3.57
C GLY A 126 -32.80 -25.68 3.96
N PRO A 127 -33.13 -24.94 5.03
CA PRO A 127 -32.31 -23.83 5.52
C PRO A 127 -30.98 -24.34 6.10
N VAL A 128 -29.88 -23.71 5.68
CA VAL A 128 -28.51 -24.08 6.02
C VAL A 128 -27.88 -23.03 6.93
N SER A 129 -27.17 -23.48 7.98
CA SER A 129 -26.46 -22.63 8.95
C SER A 129 -24.95 -22.64 8.73
N SER A 130 -24.37 -23.69 8.13
CA SER A 130 -22.94 -23.76 7.84
C SER A 130 -22.63 -24.66 6.64
N ILE A 131 -21.48 -24.43 6.01
CA ILE A 131 -21.01 -25.16 4.82
C ILE A 131 -19.56 -25.60 5.01
N SER A 132 -19.18 -26.73 4.41
CA SER A 132 -17.79 -27.21 4.39
C SER A 132 -17.48 -27.94 3.09
N ALA A 133 -16.37 -27.59 2.45
CA ALA A 133 -15.96 -28.14 1.16
C ALA A 133 -14.75 -29.07 1.32
N GLY A 134 -14.92 -30.34 0.95
CA GLY A 134 -13.85 -31.35 0.99
C GLY A 134 -13.12 -31.49 -0.35
N HIS A 135 -12.49 -32.66 -0.59
CA HIS A 135 -11.70 -32.85 -1.82
C HIS A 135 -12.56 -32.80 -3.09
N SER A 136 -13.65 -33.55 -3.09
CA SER A 136 -14.57 -33.69 -4.22
C SER A 136 -15.99 -33.95 -3.74
N TYR A 137 -16.30 -33.44 -2.56
CA TYR A 137 -17.61 -33.50 -1.94
C TYR A 137 -17.83 -32.23 -1.12
N SER A 138 -19.08 -31.97 -0.79
CA SER A 138 -19.52 -30.80 -0.05
C SER A 138 -20.46 -31.23 1.06
N MET A 139 -20.48 -30.44 2.13
CA MET A 139 -21.31 -30.62 3.29
C MET A 139 -22.08 -29.34 3.60
N ALA A 140 -23.30 -29.50 4.09
CA ALA A 140 -24.08 -28.43 4.68
C ALA A 140 -24.67 -28.90 6.01
N LEU A 141 -24.56 -28.05 7.03
CA LEU A 141 -25.26 -28.19 8.28
C LEU A 141 -26.57 -27.42 8.18
N LYS A 142 -27.69 -28.10 8.39
CA LYS A 142 -29.01 -27.48 8.38
C LYS A 142 -29.32 -26.85 9.73
N ILE A 143 -30.28 -25.92 9.74
CA ILE A 143 -30.71 -25.25 10.98
C ILE A 143 -31.39 -26.20 11.98
N ASP A 144 -31.87 -27.36 11.51
CA ASP A 144 -32.47 -28.41 12.34
C ASP A 144 -31.44 -29.35 12.98
N GLY A 145 -30.14 -29.08 12.81
CA GLY A 145 -29.05 -29.88 13.36
C GLY A 145 -28.70 -31.13 12.54
N THR A 146 -29.33 -31.35 11.39
CA THR A 146 -28.99 -32.47 10.47
C THR A 146 -27.95 -32.06 9.42
N VAL A 147 -27.21 -33.04 8.90
CA VAL A 147 -26.14 -32.82 7.92
C VAL A 147 -26.51 -33.40 6.55
N ALA A 148 -26.27 -32.63 5.49
CA ALA A 148 -26.38 -33.09 4.11
C ALA A 148 -24.99 -33.13 3.45
N CYS A 149 -24.67 -34.24 2.78
CA CYS A 149 -23.42 -34.42 2.04
C CYS A 149 -23.72 -34.80 0.58
N TRP A 150 -22.98 -34.22 -0.38
CA TRP A 150 -23.10 -34.58 -1.79
C TRP A 150 -21.75 -34.55 -2.52
N GLY A 151 -21.63 -35.29 -3.62
CA GLY A 151 -20.43 -35.37 -4.44
C GLY A 151 -19.85 -36.79 -4.57
N ARG A 152 -18.54 -36.93 -4.40
CA ARG A 152 -17.84 -38.23 -4.45
C ARG A 152 -18.00 -39.02 -3.14
N ASN A 153 -18.24 -40.34 -3.23
CA ASN A 153 -18.47 -41.22 -2.05
C ASN A 153 -17.58 -42.49 -1.99
N ASN A 154 -16.39 -42.48 -2.56
CA ASN A 154 -15.57 -43.71 -2.68
C ASN A 154 -15.15 -44.33 -1.34
N TYR A 155 -15.22 -43.59 -0.24
CA TYR A 155 -14.83 -44.03 1.10
C TYR A 155 -15.98 -43.88 2.12
N GLY A 156 -17.21 -43.68 1.67
CA GLY A 156 -18.36 -43.49 2.55
C GLY A 156 -18.47 -42.10 3.18
N GLN A 157 -17.73 -41.09 2.70
CA GLN A 157 -17.79 -39.71 3.23
C GLN A 157 -19.17 -39.04 3.11
N LEU A 158 -20.07 -39.55 2.25
CA LEU A 158 -21.47 -39.10 2.18
C LEU A 158 -22.41 -39.92 3.06
N ASN A 159 -21.94 -41.02 3.66
CA ASN A 159 -22.75 -41.91 4.51
C ASN A 159 -22.86 -41.29 5.90
N VAL A 160 -23.65 -40.23 6.02
CA VAL A 160 -23.96 -39.58 7.30
C VAL A 160 -24.56 -40.64 8.25
N PRO A 161 -24.03 -40.83 9.47
CA PRO A 161 -24.58 -41.78 10.42
C PRO A 161 -26.06 -41.50 10.74
N GLU A 162 -26.91 -42.53 10.77
CA GLU A 162 -28.37 -42.37 10.94
C GLU A 162 -28.77 -41.69 12.25
N GLU A 163 -27.98 -41.89 13.31
CA GLU A 163 -28.23 -41.32 14.64
C GLU A 163 -27.62 -39.92 14.83
N LEU A 164 -26.99 -39.35 13.79
CA LEU A 164 -26.35 -38.04 13.88
C LEU A 164 -27.38 -36.90 13.90
N ASN A 165 -27.64 -36.38 15.09
CA ASN A 165 -28.54 -35.24 15.34
C ASN A 165 -27.82 -34.21 16.23
N ASP A 166 -28.42 -33.02 16.42
CA ASP A 166 -27.89 -31.94 17.29
C ASP A 166 -26.45 -31.51 16.92
N VAL A 167 -26.15 -31.47 15.62
CA VAL A 167 -24.84 -31.04 15.11
C VAL A 167 -24.73 -29.52 15.18
N LYS A 168 -23.63 -29.05 15.75
CA LYS A 168 -23.28 -27.64 15.91
C LYS A 168 -22.27 -27.13 14.87
N SER A 169 -21.34 -27.99 14.46
CA SER A 169 -20.30 -27.65 13.49
C SER A 169 -19.90 -28.85 12.66
N ILE A 170 -19.45 -28.60 11.43
CA ILE A 170 -18.99 -29.61 10.48
C ILE A 170 -17.60 -29.25 9.95
N ALA A 171 -16.78 -30.25 9.64
CA ALA A 171 -15.50 -30.06 8.96
C ALA A 171 -15.27 -31.16 7.92
N ALA A 172 -15.05 -30.75 6.67
CA ALA A 172 -14.77 -31.66 5.57
C ALA A 172 -13.25 -31.82 5.39
N GLY A 173 -12.73 -33.01 5.66
CA GLY A 173 -11.39 -33.40 5.25
C GLY A 173 -11.33 -33.75 3.76
N ARG A 174 -10.24 -34.40 3.34
CA ARG A 174 -10.09 -34.83 1.94
C ARG A 174 -11.17 -35.84 1.57
N GLU A 175 -11.27 -36.92 2.32
CA GLU A 175 -12.20 -38.04 2.06
C GLU A 175 -12.85 -38.57 3.36
N HIS A 176 -12.76 -37.80 4.46
CA HIS A 176 -13.45 -38.04 5.73
C HIS A 176 -14.16 -36.76 6.17
N ALA A 177 -15.14 -36.92 7.06
CA ALA A 177 -15.96 -35.84 7.58
C ALA A 177 -16.01 -35.91 9.10
N LEU A 178 -16.09 -34.73 9.73
CA LEU A 178 -16.25 -34.56 11.16
C LEU A 178 -17.52 -33.76 11.45
N ALA A 179 -18.22 -34.13 12.51
CA ALA A 179 -19.30 -33.35 13.11
C ALA A 179 -19.02 -33.13 14.61
N LEU A 180 -19.29 -31.93 15.10
CA LEU A 180 -19.25 -31.56 16.50
C LEU A 180 -20.69 -31.39 16.99
N LEU A 181 -21.08 -32.12 18.02
CA LEU A 181 -22.39 -32.05 18.65
C LEU A 181 -22.44 -30.94 19.71
N ASP A 182 -23.63 -30.47 20.08
CA ASP A 182 -23.83 -29.42 21.09
C ASP A 182 -23.20 -29.74 22.45
N GLN A 183 -23.09 -31.03 22.81
CA GLN A 183 -22.48 -31.49 24.07
C GLN A 183 -20.95 -31.60 24.01
N GLY A 184 -20.31 -31.13 22.93
CA GLY A 184 -18.85 -31.19 22.77
C GLY A 184 -18.31 -32.55 22.34
N THR A 185 -19.17 -33.47 21.92
CA THR A 185 -18.82 -34.79 21.37
C THR A 185 -18.50 -34.69 19.88
N VAL A 186 -17.46 -35.39 19.41
CA VAL A 186 -17.07 -35.44 18.00
C VAL A 186 -17.45 -36.77 17.38
N VAL A 187 -18.06 -36.73 16.19
CA VAL A 187 -18.36 -37.90 15.35
C VAL A 187 -17.59 -37.78 14.05
N ALA A 188 -16.98 -38.88 13.59
CA ALA A 188 -16.24 -38.93 12.33
C ALA A 188 -16.69 -40.10 11.46
N TRP A 189 -16.69 -39.91 10.14
CA TRP A 189 -17.00 -40.97 9.17
C TRP A 189 -16.26 -40.76 7.85
N GLY A 190 -16.27 -41.78 7.00
CA GLY A 190 -15.58 -41.79 5.71
C GLY A 190 -14.25 -42.55 5.76
N ARG A 191 -13.24 -42.05 5.04
CA ARG A 191 -11.93 -42.68 4.94
C ARG A 191 -11.26 -42.80 6.33
N ASN A 192 -10.67 -43.96 6.62
CA ASN A 192 -10.08 -44.25 7.93
C ASN A 192 -8.77 -45.06 7.88
N ASP A 193 -8.08 -45.06 6.75
CA ASP A 193 -6.84 -45.82 6.54
C ASP A 193 -5.64 -45.27 7.32
N ALA A 194 -5.69 -44.02 7.76
CA ALA A 194 -4.72 -43.39 8.65
C ALA A 194 -5.28 -43.21 10.07
N SER A 195 -6.39 -43.86 10.43
CA SER A 195 -7.12 -43.65 11.71
C SER A 195 -7.73 -42.26 11.88
N GLN A 196 -7.89 -41.48 10.81
CA GLN A 196 -8.43 -40.11 10.85
C GLN A 196 -9.92 -40.02 11.22
N SER A 197 -10.64 -41.14 11.15
CA SER A 197 -12.02 -41.28 11.65
C SER A 197 -12.11 -42.03 13.00
N ASN A 198 -10.99 -42.47 13.58
CA ASN A 198 -10.96 -43.07 14.91
C ASN A 198 -10.85 -41.97 15.98
N ILE A 199 -11.98 -41.58 16.56
CA ILE A 199 -12.01 -40.58 17.63
C ILE A 199 -11.19 -41.07 18.84
N PRO A 200 -10.25 -40.26 19.36
CA PRO A 200 -9.49 -40.61 20.56
C PRO A 200 -10.40 -40.91 21.76
N LEU A 201 -10.04 -41.96 22.52
CA LEU A 201 -10.81 -42.38 23.68
C LEU A 201 -10.89 -41.25 24.71
N GLY A 202 -12.12 -40.94 25.16
CA GLY A 202 -12.36 -39.90 26.17
C GLY A 202 -12.33 -38.46 25.64
N LEU A 203 -12.26 -38.24 24.32
CA LEU A 203 -12.38 -36.90 23.75
C LEU A 203 -13.78 -36.34 24.01
N GLN A 204 -13.85 -35.30 24.85
CA GLN A 204 -15.05 -34.56 25.21
C GLN A 204 -14.71 -33.08 25.36
N ASP A 205 -15.73 -32.24 25.60
CA ASP A 205 -15.59 -30.80 25.80
C ASP A 205 -14.93 -30.08 24.60
N VAL A 206 -15.19 -30.56 23.38
CA VAL A 206 -14.63 -29.95 22.17
C VAL A 206 -15.45 -28.70 21.79
N LYS A 207 -14.75 -27.60 21.46
CA LYS A 207 -15.38 -26.36 20.97
C LYS A 207 -15.13 -26.08 19.49
N GLN A 208 -14.08 -26.65 18.90
CA GLN A 208 -13.77 -26.49 17.47
C GLN A 208 -13.14 -27.77 16.90
N ILE A 209 -13.45 -28.06 15.65
CA ILE A 209 -12.90 -29.17 14.87
C ILE A 209 -12.29 -28.65 13.56
N SER A 210 -11.24 -29.30 13.07
CA SER A 210 -10.65 -29.03 11.75
C SER A 210 -10.14 -30.33 11.12
N ALA A 211 -10.29 -30.47 9.81
CA ALA A 211 -9.91 -31.68 9.08
C ALA A 211 -9.20 -31.31 7.77
N ALA A 212 -8.16 -32.08 7.41
CA ALA A 212 -7.43 -31.90 6.17
C ALA A 212 -7.24 -33.24 5.43
N TYR A 213 -6.03 -33.55 4.92
CA TYR A 213 -5.83 -34.73 4.06
C TYR A 213 -6.14 -36.04 4.79
N PHE A 214 -5.40 -36.29 5.86
CA PHE A 214 -5.38 -37.58 6.54
C PHE A 214 -5.27 -37.44 8.06
N HIS A 215 -5.47 -36.24 8.60
CA HIS A 215 -5.47 -35.99 10.04
C HIS A 215 -6.60 -35.02 10.40
N SER A 216 -6.89 -35.00 11.69
CA SER A 216 -7.99 -34.27 12.31
C SER A 216 -7.47 -33.57 13.56
N LEU A 217 -7.98 -32.38 13.82
CA LEU A 217 -7.69 -31.58 15.00
C LEU A 217 -8.99 -31.29 15.75
N ALA A 218 -8.92 -31.32 17.08
CA ALA A 218 -9.96 -30.84 17.98
C ALA A 218 -9.35 -29.86 18.98
N LEU A 219 -10.05 -28.78 19.24
CA LEU A 219 -9.72 -27.81 20.29
C LEU A 219 -10.76 -27.94 21.40
N LYS A 220 -10.30 -28.28 22.59
CA LYS A 220 -11.14 -28.37 23.80
C LYS A 220 -11.47 -26.99 24.35
N THR A 221 -12.52 -26.91 25.17
CA THR A 221 -12.95 -25.68 25.86
C THR A 221 -11.84 -25.07 26.71
N ASP A 222 -11.02 -25.91 27.36
CA ASP A 222 -9.86 -25.55 28.19
C ASP A 222 -8.64 -25.04 27.39
N GLY A 223 -8.68 -25.04 26.05
CA GLY A 223 -7.58 -24.59 25.18
C GLY A 223 -6.59 -25.70 24.80
N THR A 224 -6.84 -26.95 25.20
CA THR A 224 -6.04 -28.12 24.79
C THR A 224 -6.33 -28.51 23.34
N VAL A 225 -5.28 -28.73 22.55
CA VAL A 225 -5.38 -29.28 21.19
C VAL A 225 -5.16 -30.78 21.21
N VAL A 226 -6.05 -31.53 20.57
CA VAL A 226 -5.93 -32.97 20.33
C VAL A 226 -5.85 -33.20 18.83
N ALA A 227 -4.83 -33.94 18.39
CA ALA A 227 -4.64 -34.31 16.99
C ALA A 227 -4.64 -35.83 16.84
N TRP A 228 -5.22 -36.34 15.76
CA TRP A 228 -5.21 -37.77 15.44
C TRP A 228 -5.27 -38.02 13.94
N GLY A 229 -4.92 -39.24 13.54
CA GLY A 229 -4.83 -39.65 12.14
C GLY A 229 -3.37 -39.86 11.71
N SER A 230 -3.05 -39.47 10.48
CA SER A 230 -1.69 -39.50 9.94
C SER A 230 -0.74 -38.67 10.81
N ASN A 231 0.47 -39.18 11.01
CA ASN A 231 1.53 -38.49 11.70
C ASN A 231 2.88 -38.64 10.99
N LYS A 232 2.87 -38.75 9.65
CA LYS A 232 4.07 -39.07 8.87
C LYS A 232 5.14 -37.99 8.97
N TYR A 233 4.73 -36.74 9.16
CA TYR A 233 5.59 -35.56 9.24
C TYR A 233 5.51 -34.88 10.60
N GLY A 234 4.91 -35.53 11.61
CA GLY A 234 4.68 -34.93 12.93
C GLY A 234 3.42 -34.07 13.01
N GLU A 235 2.54 -34.05 11.99
CA GLU A 235 1.36 -33.19 11.93
C GLU A 235 0.33 -33.47 13.05
N SER A 236 0.35 -34.67 13.63
CA SER A 236 -0.45 -35.06 14.79
C SER A 236 0.35 -35.09 16.11
N THR A 237 1.64 -34.74 16.10
CA THR A 237 2.45 -34.58 17.30
C THR A 237 2.31 -33.16 17.83
N ILE A 238 1.55 -32.98 18.90
CA ILE A 238 1.35 -31.66 19.52
C ILE A 238 2.70 -31.14 20.06
N PRO A 239 3.13 -29.91 19.69
CA PRO A 239 4.34 -29.30 20.23
C PRO A 239 4.30 -29.15 21.76
N GLU A 240 5.47 -29.30 22.40
CA GLU A 240 5.61 -29.07 23.83
C GLU A 240 5.29 -27.59 24.17
N GLY A 241 4.54 -27.37 25.26
CA GLY A 241 4.17 -26.03 25.70
C GLY A 241 3.05 -25.37 24.89
N LEU A 242 2.34 -26.11 24.01
CA LEU A 242 1.16 -25.59 23.33
C LEU A 242 -0.02 -25.47 24.30
N ASP A 243 -0.19 -24.28 24.85
CA ASP A 243 -1.27 -23.92 25.77
C ASP A 243 -2.10 -22.73 25.25
N ASN A 244 -3.20 -22.41 25.94
CA ASN A 244 -3.99 -21.19 25.69
C ASN A 244 -4.46 -21.03 24.23
N VAL A 245 -4.73 -22.13 23.53
CA VAL A 245 -5.14 -22.10 22.13
C VAL A 245 -6.58 -21.64 22.00
N ILE A 246 -6.81 -20.73 21.06
CA ILE A 246 -8.13 -20.15 20.77
C ILE A 246 -8.65 -20.53 19.38
N ALA A 247 -7.78 -20.90 18.43
CA ALA A 247 -8.19 -21.41 17.14
C ALA A 247 -7.19 -22.44 16.58
N ILE A 248 -7.69 -23.34 15.73
CA ILE A 248 -6.91 -24.38 15.04
C ILE A 248 -7.22 -24.40 13.54
N ALA A 249 -6.23 -24.76 12.72
CA ALA A 249 -6.42 -25.03 11.30
C ALA A 249 -5.55 -26.21 10.85
N ALA A 250 -6.16 -27.15 10.14
CA ALA A 250 -5.49 -28.33 9.58
C ALA A 250 -5.12 -28.05 8.12
N GLY A 251 -3.84 -28.17 7.79
CA GLY A 251 -3.32 -28.07 6.42
C GLY A 251 -3.03 -29.44 5.81
N GLY A 252 -2.50 -29.47 4.59
CA GLY A 252 -2.32 -30.73 3.86
C GLY A 252 -1.53 -31.80 4.62
N PHE A 253 -0.39 -31.41 5.20
CA PHE A 253 0.47 -32.28 6.01
C PHE A 253 1.09 -31.51 7.19
N HIS A 254 0.42 -30.46 7.63
CA HIS A 254 0.85 -29.57 8.71
C HIS A 254 -0.37 -29.04 9.45
N SER A 255 -0.14 -28.45 10.61
CA SER A 255 -1.16 -27.96 11.53
C SER A 255 -0.79 -26.57 12.01
N LEU A 256 -1.81 -25.74 12.26
CA LEU A 256 -1.68 -24.41 12.84
C LEU A 256 -2.51 -24.31 14.13
N ALA A 257 -1.99 -23.59 15.11
CA ALA A 257 -2.72 -23.15 16.29
C ALA A 257 -2.49 -21.65 16.51
N LEU A 258 -3.55 -20.94 16.86
CA LEU A 258 -3.52 -19.55 17.31
C LEU A 258 -3.71 -19.53 18.82
N LYS A 259 -2.73 -18.99 19.54
CA LYS A 259 -2.80 -18.77 21.00
C LYS A 259 -3.56 -17.48 21.32
N ASN A 260 -4.04 -17.34 22.56
CA ASN A 260 -4.76 -16.15 23.01
C ASN A 260 -3.94 -14.86 22.91
N ASP A 261 -2.61 -14.99 22.97
CA ASP A 261 -1.65 -13.88 22.90
C ASP A 261 -1.35 -13.43 21.46
N GLY A 262 -2.01 -14.03 20.47
CA GLY A 262 -1.82 -13.74 19.04
C GLY A 262 -0.69 -14.56 18.39
N THR A 263 0.04 -15.38 19.14
CA THR A 263 1.10 -16.24 18.59
C THR A 263 0.51 -17.33 17.73
N VAL A 264 1.05 -17.49 16.52
CA VAL A 264 0.75 -18.62 15.64
C VAL A 264 1.85 -19.67 15.75
N VAL A 265 1.45 -20.90 16.07
CA VAL A 265 2.34 -22.06 16.10
C VAL A 265 1.99 -22.97 14.93
N ALA A 266 2.99 -23.29 14.10
CA ALA A 266 2.85 -24.21 12.98
C ALA A 266 3.76 -25.43 13.15
N TRP A 267 3.27 -26.63 12.85
CA TRP A 267 4.06 -27.85 12.95
C TRP A 267 3.66 -28.89 11.90
N GLY A 268 4.54 -29.86 11.64
CA GLY A 268 4.37 -30.88 10.60
C GLY A 268 5.34 -30.71 9.44
N ARG A 269 4.88 -31.02 8.22
CA ARG A 269 5.71 -30.93 7.00
C ARG A 269 6.06 -29.48 6.66
N ASN A 270 7.32 -29.22 6.27
CA ASN A 270 7.80 -27.87 5.95
C ASN A 270 8.60 -27.76 4.62
N LEU A 271 8.20 -28.47 3.56
CA LEU A 271 8.97 -28.44 2.31
C LEU A 271 8.88 -27.11 1.54
N TYR A 272 7.84 -26.31 1.80
CA TYR A 272 7.56 -25.06 1.09
C TYR A 272 7.55 -23.86 2.05
N GLY A 273 8.08 -24.01 3.25
CA GLY A 273 8.01 -22.99 4.31
C GLY A 273 6.64 -22.85 4.98
N GLN A 274 5.74 -23.83 4.83
CA GLN A 274 4.40 -23.76 5.43
C GLN A 274 4.39 -23.82 6.98
N THR A 275 5.49 -24.19 7.63
CA THR A 275 5.66 -24.04 9.08
C THR A 275 6.61 -22.91 9.46
N ASP A 276 7.18 -22.19 8.49
CA ASP A 276 8.01 -21.00 8.71
C ASP A 276 7.09 -19.81 8.95
N VAL A 277 6.49 -19.76 10.13
CA VAL A 277 5.64 -18.63 10.56
C VAL A 277 6.50 -17.36 10.52
N PRO A 278 6.06 -16.29 9.81
CA PRO A 278 6.83 -15.05 9.74
C PRO A 278 7.10 -14.46 11.12
N GLU A 279 8.36 -14.11 11.42
CA GLU A 279 8.74 -13.56 12.74
C GLU A 279 8.03 -12.24 13.08
N SER A 280 7.62 -11.49 12.06
CA SER A 280 6.88 -10.22 12.20
C SER A 280 5.37 -10.39 12.37
N LEU A 281 4.85 -11.63 12.41
CA LEU A 281 3.42 -11.89 12.46
C LEU A 281 2.85 -11.57 13.86
N MET A 282 2.20 -10.42 13.98
CA MET A 282 1.57 -9.94 15.21
C MET A 282 0.11 -9.55 14.96
N GLY A 283 -0.71 -9.52 16.02
CA GLY A 283 -2.10 -9.08 15.94
C GLY A 283 -3.02 -10.07 15.20
N VAL A 284 -2.68 -11.36 15.18
CA VAL A 284 -3.46 -12.37 14.44
C VAL A 284 -4.81 -12.62 15.11
N VAL A 285 -5.90 -12.51 14.35
CA VAL A 285 -7.27 -12.77 14.82
C VAL A 285 -7.89 -14.02 14.18
N SER A 286 -7.37 -14.47 13.04
CA SER A 286 -7.84 -15.69 12.39
C SER A 286 -6.72 -16.33 11.57
N ILE A 287 -6.73 -17.67 11.49
CA ILE A 287 -5.77 -18.47 10.73
C ILE A 287 -6.49 -19.45 9.80
N ILE A 288 -5.92 -19.67 8.62
CA ILE A 288 -6.38 -20.69 7.67
C ILE A 288 -5.18 -21.44 7.08
N ALA A 289 -5.39 -22.72 6.74
CA ALA A 289 -4.36 -23.58 6.16
C ALA A 289 -4.88 -24.27 4.88
N GLY A 290 -4.13 -24.15 3.79
CA GLY A 290 -4.32 -24.90 2.55
C GLY A 290 -3.44 -26.15 2.49
N THR A 291 -3.15 -26.65 1.28
CA THR A 291 -2.34 -27.87 1.11
C THR A 291 -0.89 -27.68 1.57
N GLY A 292 -0.32 -26.52 1.25
CA GLY A 292 1.06 -26.18 1.55
C GLY A 292 1.27 -24.68 1.70
N HIS A 293 0.20 -23.92 1.91
CA HIS A 293 0.21 -22.48 2.15
C HIS A 293 -0.74 -22.15 3.30
N ASN A 294 -0.56 -20.97 3.87
CA ASN A 294 -1.36 -20.47 4.98
C ASN A 294 -1.70 -19.00 4.77
N SER A 295 -2.72 -18.54 5.49
CA SER A 295 -2.96 -17.11 5.66
C SER A 295 -3.41 -16.82 7.08
N ALA A 296 -2.99 -15.66 7.58
CA ALA A 296 -3.45 -15.07 8.81
C ALA A 296 -4.18 -13.76 8.50
N LEU A 297 -5.33 -13.56 9.13
CA LEU A 297 -6.00 -12.26 9.21
C LEU A 297 -5.50 -11.54 10.45
N LEU A 298 -5.04 -10.32 10.29
CA LEU A 298 -4.61 -9.47 11.39
C LEU A 298 -5.76 -8.59 11.88
N ASP A 299 -5.68 -8.11 13.12
CA ASP A 299 -6.64 -7.20 13.74
C ASP A 299 -6.77 -5.86 12.97
N ASN A 300 -5.69 -5.47 12.29
CA ASN A 300 -5.63 -4.33 11.39
C ASN A 300 -6.32 -4.60 10.04
N GLY A 301 -6.77 -5.83 9.76
CA GLY A 301 -7.45 -6.25 8.54
C GLY A 301 -6.54 -6.59 7.35
N GLU A 302 -5.23 -6.67 7.56
CA GLU A 302 -4.30 -7.18 6.56
C GLU A 302 -4.33 -8.71 6.53
N ILE A 303 -4.00 -9.27 5.37
CA ILE A 303 -3.82 -10.72 5.19
C ILE A 303 -2.35 -10.98 4.93
N VAL A 304 -1.71 -11.71 5.83
CA VAL A 304 -0.35 -12.21 5.62
C VAL A 304 -0.44 -13.67 5.21
N SER A 305 0.18 -14.03 4.08
CA SER A 305 0.18 -15.39 3.55
C SER A 305 1.60 -15.92 3.38
N TRP A 306 1.82 -17.19 3.69
CA TRP A 306 3.14 -17.83 3.59
C TRP A 306 3.03 -19.31 3.19
N GLY A 307 4.15 -19.93 2.83
CA GLY A 307 4.21 -21.28 2.27
C GLY A 307 4.31 -21.31 0.74
N SER A 308 3.77 -22.36 0.12
CA SER A 308 3.84 -22.61 -1.33
C SER A 308 3.12 -21.55 -2.17
N ASN A 309 3.83 -20.95 -3.14
CA ASN A 309 3.26 -19.99 -4.10
C ASN A 309 3.24 -20.44 -5.56
N GLU A 310 3.31 -21.74 -5.85
CA GLU A 310 3.43 -22.24 -7.23
C GLU A 310 2.29 -21.80 -8.17
N HIS A 311 1.16 -21.32 -7.63
CA HIS A 311 -0.02 -20.87 -8.38
C HIS A 311 -0.57 -19.50 -7.95
N GLY A 312 0.24 -18.68 -7.29
CA GLY A 312 -0.17 -17.34 -6.84
C GLY A 312 -1.16 -17.36 -5.66
N GLN A 313 -1.18 -18.43 -4.85
CA GLN A 313 -2.09 -18.58 -3.71
C GLN A 313 -1.71 -17.72 -2.50
N ILE A 314 -0.46 -17.26 -2.41
CA ILE A 314 -0.03 -16.29 -1.39
C ILE A 314 0.17 -14.88 -1.96
N ASP A 315 -0.10 -14.67 -3.26
CA ASP A 315 -0.13 -13.33 -3.85
C ASP A 315 -1.23 -12.46 -3.20
N PRO A 316 -1.11 -11.13 -3.25
CA PRO A 316 -2.13 -10.22 -2.75
C PRO A 316 -3.51 -10.46 -3.39
N MET A 317 -4.57 -10.41 -2.57
CA MET A 317 -5.94 -10.54 -3.05
C MET A 317 -6.44 -9.23 -3.68
N PRO A 318 -7.10 -9.27 -4.86
CA PRO A 318 -7.60 -8.08 -5.52
C PRO A 318 -8.57 -7.24 -4.66
N GLY A 319 -8.37 -5.92 -4.63
CA GLY A 319 -9.19 -4.98 -3.87
C GLY A 319 -9.11 -5.15 -2.34
N ILE A 320 -8.07 -5.84 -1.85
CA ILE A 320 -7.67 -5.87 -0.43
C ILE A 320 -6.38 -5.05 -0.24
N SER A 321 -5.61 -4.78 -1.31
CA SER A 321 -4.48 -3.86 -1.32
C SER A 321 -4.87 -2.46 -1.85
N PRO A 322 -4.19 -1.38 -1.42
CA PRO A 322 -4.61 -0.02 -1.73
C PRO A 322 -4.59 0.28 -3.23
N ALA A 323 -5.58 1.04 -3.70
CA ALA A 323 -5.57 1.64 -5.04
C ALA A 323 -4.50 2.73 -5.15
N ILE A 324 -3.97 3.01 -6.35
CA ILE A 324 -3.13 4.19 -6.61
C ILE A 324 -4.02 5.18 -7.38
N LEU A 325 -4.36 6.32 -6.78
CA LEU A 325 -5.33 7.28 -7.32
C LEU A 325 -4.70 8.69 -7.48
N ARG A 326 -3.73 8.81 -8.40
CA ARG A 326 -3.00 10.06 -8.67
C ARG A 326 -3.74 10.98 -9.65
N GLY A 327 -3.97 12.23 -9.26
CA GLY A 327 -4.42 13.30 -10.17
C GLY A 327 -5.82 13.10 -10.77
N TYR A 328 -6.67 12.28 -10.16
CA TYR A 328 -8.02 12.03 -10.64
C TYR A 328 -9.00 13.09 -10.11
N ASP A 329 -9.84 13.59 -11.01
CA ASP A 329 -11.09 14.26 -10.63
C ASP A 329 -12.07 13.17 -10.16
N LEU A 330 -12.21 13.06 -8.83
CA LEU A 330 -13.13 12.14 -8.19
C LEU A 330 -14.54 12.74 -8.01
N SER A 331 -14.85 13.86 -8.67
CA SER A 331 -16.16 14.48 -8.58
C SER A 331 -17.27 13.51 -9.00
N GLY A 332 -18.20 13.26 -8.06
CA GLY A 332 -19.30 12.30 -8.26
C GLY A 332 -18.96 10.83 -7.97
N ALA A 333 -17.73 10.49 -7.56
CA ALA A 333 -17.41 9.14 -7.10
C ALA A 333 -18.05 8.85 -5.74
N ASN A 334 -18.84 7.77 -5.64
CA ASN A 334 -19.33 7.30 -4.34
C ASN A 334 -18.26 6.43 -3.66
N LEU A 335 -17.61 6.99 -2.62
CA LEU A 335 -16.54 6.35 -1.84
C LEU A 335 -17.02 5.82 -0.48
N GLU A 336 -18.33 5.74 -0.26
CA GLU A 336 -18.94 5.27 0.98
C GLU A 336 -18.34 3.92 1.44
N ASN A 337 -17.85 3.86 2.70
CA ASN A 337 -17.21 2.69 3.32
C ASN A 337 -15.85 2.23 2.74
N SER A 338 -15.10 3.11 2.05
CA SER A 338 -13.76 2.78 1.53
C SER A 338 -12.66 2.85 2.60
N ASP A 339 -11.75 1.86 2.65
CA ASP A 339 -10.52 1.95 3.46
C ASP A 339 -9.38 2.54 2.62
N LEU A 340 -9.05 3.81 2.89
CA LEU A 340 -8.08 4.59 2.12
C LEU A 340 -6.65 4.48 2.66
N LYS A 341 -6.42 3.63 3.67
CA LYS A 341 -5.06 3.36 4.16
C LYS A 341 -4.22 2.73 3.06
N GLY A 342 -3.08 3.35 2.78
CA GLY A 342 -2.14 2.94 1.75
C GLY A 342 -2.40 3.43 0.33
N VAL A 343 -3.50 4.16 0.10
CA VAL A 343 -3.74 4.79 -1.19
C VAL A 343 -2.83 6.03 -1.29
N ASP A 344 -2.04 6.14 -2.34
CA ASP A 344 -1.21 7.33 -2.59
C ASP A 344 -2.06 8.44 -3.22
N PHE A 345 -2.38 9.47 -2.43
CA PHE A 345 -3.04 10.68 -2.91
C PHE A 345 -2.16 11.92 -2.79
N SER A 346 -0.83 11.80 -2.74
CA SER A 346 0.01 12.97 -2.52
C SER A 346 -0.15 13.94 -3.67
N GLN A 347 -0.46 15.21 -3.38
CA GLN A 347 -0.19 16.23 -4.38
C GLN A 347 1.29 16.53 -4.42
N GLY A 348 1.70 16.97 -5.58
CA GLY A 348 3.06 16.78 -5.99
C GLY A 348 3.16 15.50 -6.75
N LYS A 349 3.06 15.63 -8.07
CA LYS A 349 3.85 14.78 -8.93
C LYS A 349 5.29 14.77 -8.38
N ILE A 350 5.88 13.59 -8.31
CA ILE A 350 7.32 13.50 -8.19
C ILE A 350 7.88 14.10 -9.48
N ILE A 351 8.73 15.11 -9.37
CA ILE A 351 9.30 15.84 -10.51
C ILE A 351 10.80 15.62 -10.67
N ASP A 352 11.46 15.09 -9.63
CA ASP A 352 12.88 14.73 -9.69
C ASP A 352 13.15 13.52 -8.77
N LEU A 353 14.13 12.71 -9.17
CA LEU A 353 14.44 11.41 -8.57
C LEU A 353 15.96 11.17 -8.58
N GLY A 354 16.53 11.02 -7.38
CA GLY A 354 17.91 10.56 -7.20
C GLY A 354 17.95 9.14 -6.64
N VAL A 355 18.81 8.29 -7.21
CA VAL A 355 19.04 6.92 -6.75
C VAL A 355 20.52 6.77 -6.37
N GLY A 356 20.78 6.45 -5.10
CA GLY A 356 22.11 6.17 -4.57
C GLY A 356 22.45 4.67 -4.56
N TYR A 357 23.51 4.26 -3.86
CA TYR A 357 23.87 2.84 -3.78
C TYR A 357 22.77 2.07 -3.03
N PHE A 358 22.30 2.58 -1.90
CA PHE A 358 21.32 1.89 -1.08
C PHE A 358 20.20 2.80 -0.56
N HIS A 359 20.02 3.98 -1.14
CA HIS A 359 18.96 4.94 -0.77
C HIS A 359 18.36 5.61 -2.01
N THR A 360 17.17 6.16 -1.85
CA THR A 360 16.46 6.94 -2.86
C THR A 360 16.04 8.28 -2.28
N ILE A 361 15.98 9.29 -3.13
CA ILE A 361 15.52 10.63 -2.81
C ILE A 361 14.60 11.14 -3.91
N VAL A 362 13.48 11.77 -3.54
CA VAL A 362 12.53 12.37 -4.48
C VAL A 362 12.27 13.82 -4.15
N LEU A 363 12.00 14.61 -5.19
CA LEU A 363 11.48 15.96 -5.11
C LEU A 363 10.05 15.98 -5.62
N LYS A 364 9.14 16.53 -4.82
CA LYS A 364 7.76 16.80 -5.24
C LYS A 364 7.66 18.19 -5.83
N GLU A 365 6.66 18.41 -6.69
CA GLU A 365 6.45 19.72 -7.36
C GLU A 365 6.30 20.90 -6.38
N ASN A 366 5.86 20.61 -5.15
CA ASN A 366 5.71 21.60 -4.07
C ASN A 366 7.04 21.93 -3.35
N GLY A 367 8.17 21.40 -3.82
CA GLY A 367 9.50 21.61 -3.24
C GLY A 367 9.85 20.67 -2.07
N THR A 368 8.97 19.73 -1.71
CA THR A 368 9.22 18.76 -0.64
C THR A 368 10.22 17.71 -1.11
N VAL A 369 11.26 17.48 -0.31
CA VAL A 369 12.23 16.41 -0.50
C VAL A 369 11.94 15.27 0.46
N VAL A 370 12.02 14.03 -0.01
CA VAL A 370 11.90 12.83 0.82
C VAL A 370 13.02 11.86 0.45
N SER A 371 13.81 11.42 1.42
CA SER A 371 14.82 10.37 1.25
C SER A 371 14.52 9.15 2.12
N TRP A 372 14.78 7.96 1.60
CA TRP A 372 14.61 6.69 2.32
C TRP A 372 15.59 5.63 1.81
N GLY A 373 15.69 4.50 2.53
CA GLY A 373 16.62 3.42 2.25
C GLY A 373 17.60 3.21 3.40
N ALA A 374 18.80 2.74 3.07
CA ALA A 374 19.91 2.59 4.00
C ALA A 374 20.25 3.94 4.62
N ASN A 375 20.71 3.91 5.87
CA ASN A 375 20.90 5.15 6.65
C ASN A 375 22.11 5.12 7.59
N GLU A 376 23.04 4.20 7.38
CA GLU A 376 24.21 4.00 8.24
C GLU A 376 25.13 5.23 8.27
N LEU A 377 25.07 6.05 7.22
CA LEU A 377 25.88 7.27 7.03
C LEU A 377 25.02 8.53 7.04
N GLY A 378 23.75 8.43 7.45
CA GLY A 378 22.79 9.55 7.51
C GLY A 378 22.19 9.95 6.17
N GLN A 379 22.36 9.16 5.12
CA GLN A 379 21.93 9.45 3.75
C GLN A 379 20.41 9.44 3.54
N SER A 380 19.64 8.87 4.48
CA SER A 380 18.18 8.94 4.48
C SER A 380 17.62 10.00 5.45
N ASN A 381 18.46 10.71 6.20
CA ASN A 381 18.04 11.78 7.11
C ASN A 381 17.81 13.10 6.35
N THR A 382 16.66 13.25 5.68
CA THR A 382 16.30 14.52 5.03
C THR A 382 16.30 15.66 6.05
N PRO A 383 16.96 16.81 5.77
CA PRO A 383 16.97 17.94 6.69
C PRO A 383 15.56 18.53 6.93
N GLU A 384 15.14 18.66 8.20
CA GLU A 384 13.77 19.05 8.59
C GLU A 384 13.30 20.41 8.05
N ASN A 385 14.22 21.35 7.82
CA ASN A 385 13.94 22.69 7.33
C ASN A 385 14.34 22.89 5.85
N LEU A 386 14.33 21.81 5.07
CA LEU A 386 14.63 21.85 3.66
C LEU A 386 13.40 22.34 2.88
N SER A 387 13.40 23.61 2.50
CA SER A 387 12.38 24.24 1.65
C SER A 387 12.96 24.75 0.33
N ASP A 388 12.07 25.14 -0.59
CA ASP A 388 12.40 25.81 -1.85
C ASP A 388 13.37 25.03 -2.75
N VAL A 389 13.36 23.70 -2.63
CA VAL A 389 14.19 22.83 -3.46
C VAL A 389 13.63 22.78 -4.87
N ILE A 390 14.53 22.95 -5.84
CA ILE A 390 14.21 22.94 -7.27
C ILE A 390 14.88 21.80 -8.02
N LYS A 391 15.89 21.16 -7.42
CA LYS A 391 16.60 20.02 -7.99
C LYS A 391 17.26 19.20 -6.88
N ILE A 392 17.33 17.88 -7.06
CA ILE A 392 18.04 16.96 -6.17
C ILE A 392 19.07 16.14 -6.95
N SER A 393 20.02 15.55 -6.23
CA SER A 393 20.97 14.60 -6.81
C SER A 393 21.48 13.64 -5.72
N ALA A 394 21.48 12.34 -6.01
CA ALA A 394 22.03 11.33 -5.12
C ALA A 394 23.43 10.90 -5.59
N GLY A 395 24.37 10.82 -4.66
CA GLY A 395 25.68 10.18 -4.85
C GLY A 395 25.63 8.71 -4.42
N ASP A 396 26.81 8.11 -4.22
CA ASP A 396 26.94 6.75 -3.68
C ASP A 396 26.26 6.62 -2.31
N PHE A 397 26.61 7.49 -1.37
CA PHE A 397 26.11 7.47 0.02
C PHE A 397 25.78 8.86 0.58
N HIS A 398 25.53 9.85 -0.28
CA HIS A 398 25.17 11.21 0.12
C HIS A 398 24.18 11.82 -0.87
N ASN A 399 23.63 12.99 -0.53
CA ASN A 399 22.66 13.71 -1.34
C ASN A 399 22.99 15.19 -1.43
N LEU A 400 22.49 15.80 -2.50
CA LEU A 400 22.44 17.24 -2.71
C LEU A 400 21.01 17.67 -2.97
N ALA A 401 20.63 18.84 -2.45
CA ALA A 401 19.41 19.55 -2.80
C ALA A 401 19.74 21.01 -3.14
N LEU A 402 19.44 21.42 -4.37
CA LEU A 402 19.60 22.79 -4.84
C LEU A 402 18.34 23.59 -4.53
N LYS A 403 18.50 24.68 -3.80
CA LYS A 403 17.41 25.61 -3.47
C LYS A 403 17.27 26.70 -4.53
N LYS A 404 16.10 27.32 -4.58
CA LYS A 404 15.76 28.42 -5.51
C LYS A 404 16.68 29.63 -5.40
N ASP A 405 17.23 29.88 -4.21
CA ASP A 405 18.21 30.95 -3.96
C ASP A 405 19.62 30.61 -4.49
N GLY A 406 19.83 29.38 -4.96
CA GLY A 406 21.09 28.85 -5.48
C GLY A 406 22.05 28.37 -4.40
N THR A 407 21.59 28.21 -3.16
CA THR A 407 22.32 27.47 -2.11
C THR A 407 22.09 25.97 -2.25
N VAL A 408 23.04 25.17 -1.75
CA VAL A 408 22.97 23.70 -1.78
C VAL A 408 22.97 23.17 -0.36
N ALA A 409 22.02 22.29 -0.06
CA ALA A 409 22.08 21.43 1.11
C ALA A 409 22.73 20.10 0.73
N ALA A 410 23.62 19.59 1.57
CA ALA A 410 24.28 18.31 1.38
C ALA A 410 24.24 17.49 2.68
N TRP A 411 23.98 16.19 2.60
CA TRP A 411 23.89 15.30 3.76
C TRP A 411 24.18 13.85 3.39
N GLY A 412 24.50 13.02 4.39
CA GLY A 412 24.94 11.64 4.23
C GLY A 412 26.44 11.49 4.50
N ASN A 413 27.09 10.55 3.82
CA ASN A 413 28.51 10.28 3.99
C ASN A 413 29.36 11.54 3.75
N ASN A 414 30.41 11.71 4.54
CA ASN A 414 31.27 12.90 4.50
C ASN A 414 32.77 12.62 4.65
N GLU A 415 33.21 11.38 4.44
CA GLU A 415 34.63 11.00 4.60
C GLU A 415 35.62 11.86 3.78
N PHE A 416 35.17 12.42 2.65
CA PHE A 416 35.99 13.26 1.77
C PHE A 416 35.50 14.72 1.71
N GLY A 417 34.58 15.12 2.60
CA GLY A 417 33.98 16.46 2.59
C GLY A 417 32.86 16.63 1.55
N GLN A 418 32.35 15.56 0.95
CA GLN A 418 31.30 15.61 -0.07
C GLN A 418 29.95 16.11 0.45
N SER A 419 29.68 15.99 1.76
CA SER A 419 28.49 16.57 2.40
C SER A 419 28.74 17.98 2.97
N LEU A 420 29.89 18.60 2.70
CA LEU A 420 30.17 20.00 3.02
C LEU A 420 29.85 20.89 1.83
N ALA A 421 28.62 21.41 1.77
CA ALA A 421 28.21 22.29 0.69
C ALA A 421 29.11 23.53 0.60
N PRO A 422 29.64 23.88 -0.59
CA PRO A 422 30.57 24.98 -0.74
C PRO A 422 29.87 26.33 -0.52
N SER A 423 30.51 27.23 0.24
CA SER A 423 30.05 28.60 0.47
C SER A 423 30.94 29.62 -0.23
N GLY A 424 30.38 30.76 -0.65
CA GLY A 424 31.16 31.90 -1.16
C GLY A 424 31.52 31.87 -2.66
N PHE A 425 30.99 30.92 -3.43
CA PHE A 425 31.25 30.78 -4.89
C PHE A 425 30.20 31.44 -5.79
N GLY A 426 29.16 32.05 -5.21
CA GLY A 426 28.02 32.63 -5.93
C GLY A 426 26.86 31.66 -6.10
N LYS A 427 25.86 32.05 -6.89
CA LYS A 427 24.61 31.31 -7.07
C LYS A 427 24.81 30.05 -7.92
N ILE A 428 24.42 28.88 -7.41
CA ILE A 428 24.43 27.63 -8.15
C ILE A 428 23.12 27.47 -8.94
N VAL A 429 23.22 26.96 -10.16
CA VAL A 429 22.08 26.73 -11.08
C VAL A 429 21.92 25.27 -11.51
N ASP A 430 22.92 24.44 -11.25
CA ASP A 430 22.85 23.00 -11.49
C ASP A 430 23.78 22.23 -10.53
N ILE A 431 23.39 21.01 -10.19
CA ILE A 431 24.11 20.13 -9.26
C ILE A 431 24.17 18.70 -9.79
N SER A 432 25.26 18.01 -9.49
CA SER A 432 25.40 16.58 -9.71
C SER A 432 26.29 15.97 -8.63
N ALA A 433 25.75 14.96 -7.94
CA ALA A 433 26.50 14.10 -7.04
C ALA A 433 27.00 12.87 -7.81
N GLY A 434 28.24 12.46 -7.54
CA GLY A 434 28.87 11.26 -8.08
C GLY A 434 29.45 10.39 -6.98
N PHE A 435 30.46 9.59 -7.30
CA PHE A 435 31.11 8.71 -6.33
C PHE A 435 31.93 9.50 -5.29
N SER A 436 31.39 9.69 -4.08
CA SER A 436 32.04 10.42 -2.98
C SER A 436 32.51 11.85 -3.33
N ARG A 437 31.91 12.47 -4.36
CA ARG A 437 32.23 13.83 -4.82
C ARG A 437 31.05 14.49 -5.52
N ASN A 438 31.19 15.78 -5.82
CA ASN A 438 30.15 16.59 -6.44
C ASN A 438 30.70 17.54 -7.50
N ALA A 439 29.83 17.94 -8.41
CA ALA A 439 30.02 19.06 -9.33
C ALA A 439 28.80 19.98 -9.31
N ALA A 440 29.02 21.27 -9.50
CA ALA A 440 27.96 22.26 -9.62
C ALA A 440 28.29 23.33 -10.66
N VAL A 441 27.24 23.87 -11.30
CA VAL A 441 27.34 24.98 -12.25
C VAL A 441 26.93 26.27 -11.56
N LEU A 442 27.74 27.31 -11.70
CA LEU A 442 27.44 28.66 -11.23
C LEU A 442 26.64 29.42 -12.28
N GLU A 443 25.85 30.41 -11.86
CA GLU A 443 25.03 31.25 -12.75
C GLU A 443 25.86 31.96 -13.85
N ASN A 444 27.14 32.26 -13.56
CA ASN A 444 28.10 32.82 -14.52
C ASN A 444 28.64 31.80 -15.55
N GLY A 445 28.18 30.54 -15.50
CA GLY A 445 28.57 29.47 -16.41
C GLY A 445 29.91 28.79 -16.10
N LYS A 446 30.53 29.04 -14.94
CA LYS A 446 31.69 28.30 -14.43
C LYS A 446 31.25 27.04 -13.66
N VAL A 447 32.20 26.13 -13.44
CA VAL A 447 31.99 24.88 -12.70
C VAL A 447 32.83 24.88 -11.43
N ILE A 448 32.26 24.35 -10.35
CA ILE A 448 32.97 24.02 -9.11
C ILE A 448 32.80 22.53 -8.80
N THR A 449 33.79 21.95 -8.15
CA THR A 449 33.83 20.54 -7.75
C THR A 449 34.38 20.42 -6.33
N TRP A 450 33.89 19.45 -5.56
CA TRP A 450 34.34 19.20 -4.18
C TRP A 450 34.10 17.74 -3.78
N GLY A 451 34.73 17.30 -2.69
CA GLY A 451 34.76 15.89 -2.26
C GLY A 451 36.06 15.20 -2.68
N ARG A 452 36.00 13.89 -2.91
CA ARG A 452 37.15 13.05 -3.29
C ARG A 452 37.85 13.56 -4.57
N ASN A 453 39.19 13.57 -4.58
CA ASN A 453 40.03 13.91 -5.74
C ASN A 453 41.30 13.04 -5.76
N LEU A 454 41.27 11.90 -6.45
CA LEU A 454 42.42 10.99 -6.53
C LEU A 454 43.28 11.19 -7.77
N ILE A 455 42.65 11.43 -8.92
CA ILE A 455 43.29 11.41 -10.24
C ILE A 455 42.94 12.65 -11.08
N GLY A 456 42.51 13.73 -10.41
CA GLY A 456 42.27 15.03 -11.02
C GLY A 456 40.84 15.26 -11.48
N GLU A 457 39.88 14.44 -11.05
CA GLU A 457 38.46 14.60 -11.32
C GLU A 457 37.86 15.91 -10.79
N ASN A 458 38.50 16.54 -9.80
CA ASN A 458 38.16 17.90 -9.34
C ASN A 458 38.99 19.02 -9.99
N ASN A 459 39.94 18.71 -10.88
CA ASN A 459 40.76 19.71 -11.55
C ASN A 459 40.02 20.35 -12.74
N VAL A 460 39.10 21.27 -12.42
CA VAL A 460 38.31 22.00 -13.42
C VAL A 460 39.23 22.74 -14.41
N PRO A 461 39.05 22.58 -15.74
CA PRO A 461 39.86 23.28 -16.73
C PRO A 461 39.78 24.81 -16.58
N LEU A 462 40.93 25.50 -16.61
CA LEU A 462 41.07 26.94 -16.27
C LEU A 462 40.16 27.88 -17.09
N ASN A 463 39.82 27.53 -18.33
CA ASN A 463 39.06 28.37 -19.24
C ASN A 463 37.60 27.89 -19.45
N ILE A 464 37.09 27.03 -18.57
CA ILE A 464 35.71 26.56 -18.69
C ILE A 464 34.72 27.71 -18.42
N SER A 465 33.79 27.91 -19.34
CA SER A 465 32.73 28.92 -19.23
C SER A 465 31.53 28.49 -20.08
N ASN A 466 30.41 29.23 -19.96
CA ASN A 466 29.19 28.97 -20.73
C ASN A 466 28.60 27.56 -20.50
N ILE A 467 28.80 26.98 -19.32
CA ILE A 467 28.25 25.67 -18.97
C ILE A 467 26.75 25.77 -18.65
N LYS A 468 25.99 24.82 -19.18
CA LYS A 468 24.55 24.63 -18.95
C LYS A 468 24.30 23.61 -17.83
N THR A 469 24.97 22.47 -17.88
CA THR A 469 24.78 21.37 -16.92
C THR A 469 26.04 20.53 -16.79
N VAL A 470 26.17 19.81 -15.67
CA VAL A 470 27.27 18.89 -15.36
C VAL A 470 26.76 17.53 -14.92
N SER A 471 27.52 16.48 -15.21
CA SER A 471 27.32 15.13 -14.70
C SER A 471 28.63 14.64 -14.07
N ALA A 472 28.61 14.37 -12.77
CA ALA A 472 29.72 13.84 -12.01
C ALA A 472 29.65 12.31 -12.00
N GLY A 473 30.47 11.65 -12.81
CA GLY A 473 30.59 10.19 -12.81
C GLY A 473 31.50 9.67 -11.70
N GLY A 474 31.96 8.42 -11.81
CA GLY A 474 32.86 7.81 -10.81
C GLY A 474 34.22 8.48 -10.71
N TYR A 475 34.86 8.66 -11.87
CA TYR A 475 36.26 9.14 -11.95
C TYR A 475 36.47 10.28 -12.96
N HIS A 476 35.41 10.80 -13.56
CA HIS A 476 35.47 11.89 -14.53
C HIS A 476 34.20 12.73 -14.47
N THR A 477 34.28 13.98 -14.92
CA THR A 477 33.14 14.91 -14.98
C THR A 477 32.91 15.29 -16.43
N VAL A 478 31.64 15.32 -16.82
CA VAL A 478 31.19 15.75 -18.14
C VAL A 478 30.38 17.02 -17.98
N ALA A 479 30.62 18.01 -18.82
CA ALA A 479 29.91 19.28 -18.84
C ALA A 479 29.37 19.56 -20.24
N LEU A 480 28.16 20.12 -20.29
CA LEU A 480 27.49 20.53 -21.51
C LEU A 480 27.42 22.05 -21.56
N THR A 481 27.92 22.67 -22.62
CA THR A 481 27.80 24.11 -22.82
C THR A 481 26.39 24.50 -23.26
N LYS A 482 26.03 25.79 -23.13
CA LYS A 482 24.77 26.33 -23.67
C LYS A 482 24.69 26.24 -25.20
N THR A 483 25.82 26.06 -25.89
CA THR A 483 25.93 25.87 -27.34
C THR A 483 25.93 24.41 -27.77
N GLY A 484 25.72 23.46 -26.86
CA GLY A 484 25.65 22.03 -27.14
C GLY A 484 27.01 21.33 -27.28
N ASP A 485 28.10 21.98 -26.87
CA ASP A 485 29.45 21.38 -26.88
C ASP A 485 29.68 20.58 -25.60
N VAL A 486 30.36 19.45 -25.72
CA VAL A 486 30.67 18.55 -24.60
C VAL A 486 32.13 18.72 -24.19
N ILE A 487 32.37 18.88 -22.89
CA ILE A 487 33.70 18.96 -22.29
C ILE A 487 33.78 17.88 -21.22
N ALA A 488 34.84 17.09 -21.20
CA ALA A 488 35.06 16.07 -20.18
C ALA A 488 36.49 16.17 -19.61
N TRP A 489 36.64 15.91 -18.32
CA TRP A 489 37.93 15.90 -17.63
C TRP A 489 37.93 14.93 -16.45
N GLY A 490 39.13 14.62 -15.94
CA GLY A 490 39.37 13.63 -14.91
C GLY A 490 40.10 12.42 -15.48
N SER A 491 39.79 11.23 -14.97
CA SER A 491 40.38 9.98 -15.46
C SER A 491 40.14 9.80 -16.96
N ASN A 492 41.15 9.23 -17.62
CA ASN A 492 41.10 8.92 -19.04
C ASN A 492 41.65 7.52 -19.36
N GLU A 493 41.69 6.64 -18.38
CA GLU A 493 42.21 5.27 -18.52
C GLU A 493 41.50 4.47 -19.62
N PHE A 494 40.23 4.77 -19.88
CA PHE A 494 39.40 4.10 -20.88
C PHE A 494 38.93 5.07 -21.98
N ALA A 495 39.61 6.20 -22.16
CA ALA A 495 39.23 7.27 -23.09
C ALA A 495 37.87 7.96 -22.78
N GLN A 496 37.32 7.78 -21.59
CA GLN A 496 36.02 8.34 -21.18
C GLN A 496 35.98 9.88 -21.17
N SER A 497 37.15 10.52 -21.03
CA SER A 497 37.28 11.98 -21.09
C SER A 497 37.69 12.49 -22.49
N ILE A 498 37.93 11.62 -23.47
CA ILE A 498 38.24 12.00 -24.86
C ILE A 498 36.93 12.17 -25.63
N ILE A 499 36.65 13.39 -26.10
CA ILE A 499 35.47 13.66 -26.92
C ILE A 499 35.65 13.07 -28.32
N PRO A 500 34.74 12.20 -28.80
CA PRO A 500 34.83 11.64 -30.14
C PRO A 500 34.82 12.73 -31.23
N PRO A 501 35.61 12.58 -32.32
CA PRO A 501 35.57 13.52 -33.43
C PRO A 501 34.19 13.51 -34.08
N ASN A 502 33.74 14.68 -34.56
CA ASN A 502 32.42 14.86 -35.18
C ASN A 502 31.24 14.45 -34.28
N LEU A 503 31.36 14.63 -32.96
CA LEU A 503 30.28 14.34 -32.01
C LEU A 503 28.98 15.10 -32.34
N GLY A 504 29.07 16.25 -33.01
CA GLY A 504 27.93 17.13 -33.22
C GLY A 504 27.50 17.81 -31.92
N LYS A 505 26.29 18.37 -31.92
CA LYS A 505 25.73 19.07 -30.75
C LYS A 505 24.93 18.11 -29.86
N ALA A 506 25.19 18.17 -28.57
CA ALA A 506 24.48 17.41 -27.54
C ALA A 506 23.37 18.24 -26.89
N LYS A 507 22.27 17.56 -26.52
CA LYS A 507 21.17 18.13 -25.73
C LYS A 507 21.14 17.62 -24.29
N ALA A 508 21.69 16.44 -24.01
CA ALA A 508 21.86 15.88 -22.65
C ALA A 508 23.17 15.07 -22.53
N ILE A 509 23.63 14.91 -21.29
CA ILE A 509 24.88 14.23 -20.91
C ILE A 509 24.64 13.37 -19.66
N ALA A 510 25.36 12.26 -19.55
CA ALA A 510 25.44 11.43 -18.35
C ALA A 510 26.83 10.81 -18.23
N ALA A 511 27.34 10.71 -17.01
CA ALA A 511 28.64 10.13 -16.69
C ALA A 511 28.44 8.96 -15.72
N GLY A 512 28.79 7.74 -16.15
CA GLY A 512 28.83 6.58 -15.27
C GLY A 512 30.16 6.48 -14.54
N LEU A 513 30.53 5.28 -14.05
CA LEU A 513 31.78 5.11 -13.29
C LEU A 513 33.01 5.42 -14.17
N HIS A 514 33.05 4.82 -15.37
CA HIS A 514 34.14 4.92 -16.34
C HIS A 514 33.68 5.11 -17.80
N HIS A 515 32.44 5.55 -18.02
CA HIS A 515 31.89 5.77 -19.36
C HIS A 515 31.09 7.06 -19.43
N THR A 516 31.04 7.65 -20.62
CA THR A 516 30.29 8.85 -20.94
C THR A 516 29.17 8.50 -21.91
N VAL A 517 27.98 9.01 -21.65
CA VAL A 517 26.81 8.90 -22.53
C VAL A 517 26.32 10.30 -22.86
N ILE A 518 26.05 10.55 -24.14
CA ILE A 518 25.44 11.80 -24.59
C ILE A 518 24.26 11.52 -25.48
N LEU A 519 23.31 12.44 -25.45
CA LEU A 519 22.16 12.46 -26.33
C LEU A 519 22.31 13.64 -27.28
N ARG A 520 22.45 13.37 -28.57
CA ARG A 520 22.58 14.39 -29.62
C ARG A 520 21.25 15.11 -29.87
N GLU A 521 21.31 16.30 -30.47
CA GLU A 521 20.10 17.05 -30.87
C GLU A 521 19.20 16.25 -31.85
N ASN A 522 19.79 15.38 -32.67
CA ASN A 522 19.06 14.49 -33.58
C ASN A 522 18.37 13.29 -32.89
N GLY A 523 18.53 13.11 -31.56
CA GLY A 523 17.95 12.02 -30.78
C GLY A 523 18.80 10.73 -30.72
N GLU A 524 19.99 10.74 -31.29
CA GLU A 524 20.94 9.63 -31.25
C GLU A 524 21.71 9.59 -29.92
N VAL A 525 21.83 8.41 -29.33
CA VAL A 525 22.66 8.17 -28.15
C VAL A 525 24.05 7.75 -28.59
N VAL A 526 25.07 8.39 -28.04
CA VAL A 526 26.47 8.02 -28.24
C VAL A 526 27.08 7.75 -26.87
N ALA A 527 27.67 6.58 -26.71
CA ALA A 527 28.35 6.18 -25.48
C ALA A 527 29.79 5.73 -25.79
N TRP A 528 30.73 6.11 -24.93
CA TRP A 528 32.14 5.72 -25.06
C TRP A 528 32.82 5.67 -23.69
N GLY A 529 34.01 5.07 -23.65
CA GLY A 529 34.73 4.81 -22.41
C GLY A 529 34.90 3.31 -22.19
N HIS A 530 34.87 2.91 -20.93
CA HIS A 530 34.94 1.52 -20.54
C HIS A 530 33.66 0.75 -20.91
N ASN A 531 33.82 -0.43 -21.52
CA ASN A 531 32.70 -1.21 -22.06
C ASN A 531 32.67 -2.69 -21.63
N LEU A 532 33.19 -3.03 -20.43
CA LEU A 532 33.26 -4.43 -20.00
C LEU A 532 31.89 -5.10 -19.83
N ALA A 533 30.85 -4.34 -19.48
CA ALA A 533 29.50 -4.83 -19.27
C ALA A 533 28.57 -4.52 -20.45
N GLY A 534 29.10 -3.98 -21.54
CA GLY A 534 28.32 -3.51 -22.69
C GLY A 534 27.62 -2.17 -22.45
N GLN A 535 27.98 -1.40 -21.42
CA GLN A 535 27.35 -0.11 -21.11
C GLN A 535 27.43 0.94 -22.23
N CYS A 536 28.42 0.81 -23.12
CA CYS A 536 28.59 1.65 -24.31
C CYS A 536 27.96 1.03 -25.57
N ASP A 537 27.48 -0.22 -25.53
CA ASP A 537 26.86 -0.92 -26.65
C ASP A 537 25.42 -0.43 -26.88
N VAL A 538 25.31 0.79 -27.45
CA VAL A 538 24.02 1.41 -27.75
C VAL A 538 23.18 0.46 -28.63
N PRO A 539 21.97 0.06 -28.20
CA PRO A 539 21.15 -0.88 -28.96
C PRO A 539 20.83 -0.39 -30.39
N PRO A 540 20.98 -1.23 -31.43
CA PRO A 540 20.85 -0.80 -32.83
C PRO A 540 19.43 -0.35 -33.23
N ASN A 541 18.41 -0.72 -32.44
CA ASN A 541 17.00 -0.37 -32.67
C ASN A 541 16.42 0.44 -31.51
N LEU A 542 17.24 1.26 -30.84
CA LEU A 542 16.80 2.07 -29.70
C LEU A 542 15.69 3.07 -30.05
N GLY A 543 15.55 3.43 -31.34
CA GLY A 543 14.59 4.43 -31.76
C GLY A 543 14.99 5.84 -31.29
N LYS A 544 14.02 6.76 -31.23
CA LYS A 544 14.28 8.15 -30.83
C LYS A 544 14.31 8.28 -29.31
N VAL A 545 15.40 8.84 -28.79
CA VAL A 545 15.63 9.03 -27.36
C VAL A 545 15.42 10.50 -26.96
N ILE A 546 14.78 10.70 -25.81
CA ILE A 546 14.50 12.02 -25.24
C ILE A 546 15.26 12.30 -23.95
N ASP A 547 15.63 11.26 -23.20
CA ASP A 547 16.39 11.39 -21.97
C ASP A 547 17.33 10.19 -21.77
N ILE A 548 18.43 10.43 -21.05
CA ILE A 548 19.45 9.42 -20.76
C ILE A 548 19.95 9.57 -19.33
N THR A 549 20.33 8.45 -18.73
CA THR A 549 21.12 8.45 -17.50
C THR A 549 22.09 7.28 -17.49
N ALA A 550 23.13 7.37 -16.66
CA ALA A 550 24.16 6.36 -16.53
C ALA A 550 24.31 5.99 -15.05
N GLY A 551 24.28 4.69 -14.76
CA GLY A 551 24.79 4.16 -13.51
C GLY A 551 26.26 3.78 -13.64
N ASP A 552 26.78 3.05 -12.65
CA ASP A 552 28.22 2.77 -12.62
C ASP A 552 28.69 2.01 -13.86
N PHE A 553 27.95 0.97 -14.25
CA PHE A 553 28.27 0.10 -15.39
C PHE A 553 27.07 -0.20 -16.29
N PHE A 554 26.08 0.69 -16.32
CA PHE A 554 24.93 0.57 -17.21
C PHE A 554 24.42 1.93 -17.66
N THR A 555 23.67 1.92 -18.75
CA THR A 555 23.01 3.09 -19.34
C THR A 555 21.51 2.85 -19.37
N ILE A 556 20.72 3.88 -19.10
CA ILE A 556 19.26 3.88 -19.27
C ILE A 556 18.89 4.99 -20.26
N ALA A 557 18.03 4.66 -21.21
CA ALA A 557 17.44 5.61 -22.14
C ALA A 557 15.91 5.61 -22.06
N LEU A 558 15.35 6.81 -22.08
CA LEU A 558 13.92 7.06 -22.24
C LEU A 558 13.63 7.38 -23.69
N LYS A 559 12.77 6.58 -24.31
CA LYS A 559 12.37 6.76 -25.70
C LYS A 559 11.18 7.71 -25.82
N GLU A 560 11.00 8.33 -27.00
CA GLU A 560 9.84 9.19 -27.31
C GLU A 560 8.49 8.49 -27.10
N ASP A 561 8.45 7.16 -27.18
CA ASP A 561 7.25 6.34 -26.95
C ASP A 561 6.90 6.14 -25.46
N GLY A 562 7.69 6.71 -24.54
CA GLY A 562 7.49 6.62 -23.09
C GLY A 562 7.89 5.28 -22.47
N THR A 563 8.61 4.43 -23.22
CA THR A 563 9.21 3.20 -22.70
C THR A 563 10.69 3.38 -22.43
N VAL A 564 11.20 2.56 -21.50
CA VAL A 564 12.57 2.64 -21.01
C VAL A 564 13.34 1.41 -21.46
N GLN A 565 14.58 1.65 -21.89
CA GLN A 565 15.52 0.59 -22.20
C GLN A 565 16.80 0.82 -21.42
N ALA A 566 17.26 -0.23 -20.74
CA ALA A 566 18.49 -0.23 -19.97
C ALA A 566 19.40 -1.34 -20.46
N TRP A 567 20.72 -1.10 -20.47
CA TRP A 567 21.73 -2.07 -20.90
C TRP A 567 23.05 -1.85 -20.16
N GLY A 568 23.83 -2.91 -20.01
CA GLY A 568 25.02 -2.92 -19.17
C GLY A 568 24.99 -4.08 -18.17
N ILE A 569 25.59 -3.86 -17.00
CA ILE A 569 25.57 -4.81 -15.88
C ILE A 569 24.14 -5.07 -15.38
N ASN A 570 23.88 -6.27 -14.84
CA ASN A 570 22.57 -6.65 -14.28
C ASN A 570 22.69 -7.53 -13.02
N GLU A 571 23.69 -7.30 -12.17
CA GLU A 571 23.96 -8.16 -11.01
C GLU A 571 22.98 -7.93 -9.84
N ALA A 572 22.39 -6.75 -9.76
CA ALA A 572 21.40 -6.36 -8.77
C ALA A 572 20.01 -6.12 -9.39
N GLY A 573 19.82 -6.42 -10.69
CA GLY A 573 18.56 -6.19 -11.40
C GLY A 573 18.41 -4.77 -11.96
N GLU A 574 19.44 -3.94 -11.90
CA GLU A 574 19.47 -2.51 -12.27
C GLU A 574 19.03 -2.22 -13.72
N VAL A 575 19.29 -3.15 -14.66
CA VAL A 575 18.81 -3.04 -16.05
C VAL A 575 17.60 -3.94 -16.33
N SER A 576 17.10 -4.66 -15.32
CA SER A 576 15.89 -5.49 -15.41
C SER A 576 14.62 -4.63 -15.33
N VAL A 577 14.45 -3.79 -16.36
CA VAL A 577 13.29 -2.90 -16.49
C VAL A 577 11.99 -3.71 -16.32
N PRO A 578 11.12 -3.35 -15.35
CA PRO A 578 9.91 -4.13 -15.06
C PRO A 578 9.04 -4.37 -16.31
N PRO A 579 8.57 -5.60 -16.55
CA PRO A 579 7.75 -5.91 -17.71
C PRO A 579 6.50 -5.03 -17.79
N GLY A 580 6.28 -4.43 -18.95
CA GLY A 580 5.12 -3.57 -19.19
C GLY A 580 5.27 -2.11 -18.71
N LEU A 581 6.45 -1.68 -18.27
CA LEU A 581 6.72 -0.27 -17.96
C LEU A 581 6.52 0.63 -19.19
N LYS A 582 5.59 1.58 -19.06
CA LYS A 582 5.26 2.61 -20.05
C LYS A 582 4.90 3.92 -19.36
N ASN A 583 4.73 4.99 -20.15
CA ASN A 583 4.35 6.32 -19.69
C ASN A 583 5.39 6.93 -18.74
N VAL A 584 6.68 6.71 -19.01
CA VAL A 584 7.77 7.33 -18.26
C VAL A 584 7.96 8.78 -18.72
N GLU A 585 8.06 9.70 -17.75
CA GLU A 585 8.30 11.13 -17.96
C GLU A 585 9.78 11.46 -17.86
N SER A 586 10.46 10.90 -16.84
CA SER A 586 11.88 11.13 -16.60
C SER A 586 12.54 9.95 -15.89
N LEU A 587 13.86 9.88 -16.02
CA LEU A 587 14.69 8.83 -15.44
C LEU A 587 15.26 9.28 -14.09
N GLY A 588 15.34 8.37 -13.13
CA GLY A 588 16.13 8.57 -11.91
C GLY A 588 17.60 8.24 -12.17
N GLY A 589 18.52 9.08 -11.71
CA GLY A 589 19.95 8.82 -11.81
C GLY A 589 20.31 7.56 -11.03
N GLY A 590 20.61 6.45 -11.71
CA GLY A 590 20.92 5.17 -11.10
C GLY A 590 22.36 5.09 -10.63
N MET A 591 22.62 4.36 -9.55
CA MET A 591 23.95 3.92 -9.17
C MET A 591 24.02 2.40 -9.30
N PHE A 592 24.84 1.68 -8.54
CA PHE A 592 25.09 0.26 -8.79
C PHE A 592 23.91 -0.70 -8.56
N HIS A 593 23.02 -0.45 -7.58
CA HIS A 593 22.13 -1.51 -7.06
C HIS A 593 20.66 -1.44 -7.47
N HIS A 594 20.16 -0.27 -7.83
CA HIS A 594 18.76 -0.09 -8.18
C HIS A 594 18.62 1.08 -9.16
N SER A 595 17.45 1.12 -9.79
CA SER A 595 17.09 2.09 -10.80
C SER A 595 15.66 2.55 -10.55
N GLY A 596 15.31 3.70 -11.10
CA GLY A 596 13.97 4.24 -10.92
C GLY A 596 13.55 5.15 -12.05
N VAL A 597 12.24 5.33 -12.16
CA VAL A 597 11.63 6.25 -13.12
C VAL A 597 10.50 7.01 -12.47
N ILE A 598 10.26 8.21 -12.99
CA ILE A 598 9.05 8.97 -12.76
C ILE A 598 8.14 8.75 -13.97
N LYS A 599 6.90 8.35 -13.73
CA LYS A 599 5.88 8.25 -14.77
C LYS A 599 5.18 9.59 -14.98
N ASN A 600 4.53 9.75 -16.14
CA ASN A 600 3.77 10.94 -16.56
C ASN A 600 2.69 11.40 -15.56
N ASP A 601 2.22 10.49 -14.70
CA ASP A 601 1.27 10.77 -13.62
C ASP A 601 1.97 11.22 -12.32
N GLY A 602 3.29 11.42 -12.34
CA GLY A 602 4.12 11.73 -11.20
C GLY A 602 4.40 10.54 -10.29
N SER A 603 4.10 9.30 -10.73
CA SER A 603 4.35 8.09 -9.96
C SER A 603 5.77 7.58 -10.06
N LEU A 604 6.25 7.06 -8.94
CA LEU A 604 7.54 6.43 -8.85
C LEU A 604 7.43 4.94 -9.12
N LEU A 605 8.35 4.42 -9.92
CA LEU A 605 8.62 2.99 -9.99
C LEU A 605 10.11 2.77 -9.81
N LEU A 606 10.46 1.93 -8.84
CA LEU A 606 11.84 1.55 -8.55
C LEU A 606 11.99 0.05 -8.75
N TRP A 607 13.19 -0.39 -9.15
CA TRP A 607 13.51 -1.80 -9.31
C TRP A 607 15.00 -2.06 -9.09
N GLY A 608 15.35 -3.32 -8.87
CA GLY A 608 16.70 -3.75 -8.52
C GLY A 608 16.77 -4.26 -7.07
N ARG A 609 17.97 -4.26 -6.49
CA ARG A 609 18.22 -4.77 -5.15
C ARG A 609 17.54 -3.87 -4.11
N ASN A 610 16.83 -4.49 -3.17
CA ASN A 610 15.97 -3.80 -2.21
C ASN A 610 16.30 -4.13 -0.75
N ASN A 611 17.57 -4.38 -0.43
CA ASN A 611 17.98 -4.86 0.91
C ASN A 611 17.70 -3.86 2.06
N TYR A 612 17.38 -2.61 1.75
CA TYR A 612 17.13 -1.52 2.69
C TYR A 612 15.82 -0.76 2.39
N ASN A 613 14.88 -1.37 1.65
CA ASN A 613 13.64 -0.73 1.15
C ASN A 613 13.86 0.46 0.20
N GLN A 614 15.07 0.64 -0.32
CA GLN A 614 15.40 1.73 -1.24
C GLN A 614 14.56 1.67 -2.52
N ALA A 615 14.17 0.49 -2.99
CA ALA A 615 13.31 0.32 -4.15
C ALA A 615 11.80 0.34 -3.80
N SER A 616 11.38 0.89 -2.65
CA SER A 616 9.97 0.93 -2.18
C SER A 616 9.51 2.35 -1.80
N ALA A 617 8.47 2.89 -2.45
CA ALA A 617 8.03 4.30 -2.26
C ALA A 617 7.10 4.52 -1.03
N PRO A 618 7.19 5.66 -0.30
CA PRO A 618 6.32 6.01 0.84
C PRO A 618 4.99 6.74 0.49
N GLU A 619 3.96 6.67 1.35
CA GLU A 619 2.54 7.12 1.15
C GLU A 619 2.24 8.53 1.78
N ASN A 620 1.56 9.53 1.13
CA ASN A 620 1.20 10.87 1.72
C ASN A 620 -0.02 11.57 1.01
N LEU A 621 -0.79 12.54 1.60
CA LEU A 621 -2.06 13.17 1.03
C LEU A 621 -2.08 14.72 0.85
N THR A 622 -0.93 15.40 0.91
CA THR A 622 -0.83 16.87 0.94
C THR A 622 -1.42 17.53 -0.32
N ASN A 623 -2.07 18.71 -0.21
CA ASN A 623 -2.78 19.57 -1.18
C ASN A 623 -4.05 19.02 -1.88
N THR A 624 -4.55 17.83 -1.56
CA THR A 624 -5.55 17.11 -2.38
C THR A 624 -6.92 17.78 -2.48
N VAL A 625 -7.60 17.69 -3.64
CA VAL A 625 -8.99 18.17 -3.84
C VAL A 625 -9.97 17.04 -3.58
N LEU A 626 -10.73 17.16 -2.49
CA LEU A 626 -11.68 16.21 -1.91
C LEU A 626 -13.05 16.87 -1.68
N ASN A 627 -13.38 17.96 -2.36
CA ASN A 627 -14.62 18.69 -2.15
C ASN A 627 -15.86 17.84 -2.51
N ASN A 628 -16.94 17.95 -1.73
CA ASN A 628 -18.16 17.12 -1.83
C ASN A 628 -17.94 15.60 -1.70
N SER A 629 -16.79 15.16 -1.20
CA SER A 629 -16.53 13.73 -1.01
C SER A 629 -17.27 13.18 0.21
N ASN A 630 -17.74 11.93 0.13
CA ASN A 630 -18.24 11.19 1.30
C ASN A 630 -17.07 10.43 1.94
N LEU A 631 -16.62 10.91 3.10
CA LEU A 631 -15.52 10.38 3.90
C LEU A 631 -15.99 9.98 5.32
N GLN A 632 -17.27 9.67 5.49
CA GLN A 632 -17.83 9.29 6.78
C GLN A 632 -17.08 8.07 7.36
N GLY A 633 -16.69 8.15 8.64
CA GLY A 633 -15.98 7.08 9.34
C GLY A 633 -14.56 6.79 8.85
N ALA A 634 -14.01 7.59 7.93
CA ALA A 634 -12.67 7.40 7.41
C ALA A 634 -11.60 7.50 8.52
N ASN A 635 -10.54 6.69 8.41
CA ASN A 635 -9.39 6.78 9.31
C ASN A 635 -8.24 7.51 8.62
N LEU A 636 -8.03 8.77 8.98
CA LEU A 636 -7.02 9.68 8.42
C LEU A 636 -5.94 10.05 9.46
N SER A 637 -5.77 9.24 10.52
CA SER A 637 -4.84 9.53 11.60
C SER A 637 -3.39 9.65 11.10
N GLY A 638 -2.68 10.71 11.48
CA GLY A 638 -1.30 10.97 11.05
C GLY A 638 -1.15 11.34 9.57
N ALA A 639 -2.25 11.43 8.82
CA ALA A 639 -2.21 11.86 7.43
C ALA A 639 -1.84 13.35 7.35
N SER A 640 -1.02 13.69 6.34
CA SER A 640 -0.79 15.08 5.97
C SER A 640 -1.83 15.51 4.93
N LEU A 641 -2.81 16.32 5.35
CA LEU A 641 -3.84 16.97 4.51
C LEU A 641 -3.57 18.47 4.35
N LYS A 642 -2.30 18.89 4.50
CA LYS A 642 -1.90 20.30 4.36
C LYS A 642 -2.42 20.85 3.04
N TYR A 643 -3.07 22.00 3.03
CA TYR A 643 -3.58 22.69 1.84
C TYR A 643 -4.61 21.90 1.00
N ALA A 644 -5.18 20.81 1.52
CA ALA A 644 -6.24 20.06 0.83
C ALA A 644 -7.55 20.87 0.72
N ASP A 645 -8.32 20.71 -0.35
CA ASP A 645 -9.68 21.25 -0.48
C ASP A 645 -10.73 20.19 -0.13
N LEU A 646 -11.29 20.27 1.05
CA LEU A 646 -12.31 19.40 1.60
C LEU A 646 -13.69 20.08 1.68
N SER A 647 -13.88 21.19 0.96
CA SER A 647 -15.14 21.95 1.02
C SER A 647 -16.36 21.06 0.73
N LEU A 648 -17.41 21.17 1.55
CA LEU A 648 -18.62 20.33 1.45
C LEU A 648 -18.41 18.81 1.59
N ALA A 649 -17.21 18.35 1.95
CA ALA A 649 -16.97 16.95 2.22
C ALA A 649 -17.68 16.51 3.52
N ASP A 650 -18.07 15.25 3.60
CA ASP A 650 -18.66 14.67 4.79
C ASP A 650 -17.62 13.82 5.52
N LEU A 651 -17.12 14.32 6.64
CA LEU A 651 -16.16 13.67 7.54
C LEU A 651 -16.82 13.21 8.85
N THR A 652 -18.14 13.00 8.84
CA THR A 652 -18.87 12.57 10.04
C THR A 652 -18.24 11.32 10.65
N GLY A 653 -17.88 11.38 11.94
CA GLY A 653 -17.28 10.25 12.66
C GLY A 653 -15.86 9.85 12.24
N ALA A 654 -15.16 10.63 11.40
CA ALA A 654 -13.81 10.31 10.97
C ALA A 654 -12.78 10.37 12.13
N ASN A 655 -11.74 9.52 12.08
CA ASN A 655 -10.59 9.62 12.96
C ASN A 655 -9.52 10.53 12.34
N LEU A 656 -9.34 11.71 12.92
CA LEU A 656 -8.42 12.76 12.46
C LEU A 656 -7.28 13.00 13.47
N THR A 657 -6.95 11.99 14.27
CA THR A 657 -5.91 12.10 15.31
C THR A 657 -4.54 12.39 14.68
N ASN A 658 -3.83 13.42 15.14
CA ASN A 658 -2.54 13.88 14.59
C ASN A 658 -2.58 14.21 13.08
N THR A 659 -3.76 14.41 12.51
CA THR A 659 -3.91 14.78 11.10
C THR A 659 -3.52 16.24 10.92
N ASP A 660 -2.73 16.53 9.90
CA ASP A 660 -2.26 17.87 9.62
C ASP A 660 -3.10 18.54 8.52
N PHE A 661 -3.99 19.46 8.91
CA PHE A 661 -4.84 20.27 8.03
C PHE A 661 -4.25 21.66 7.72
N THR A 662 -2.94 21.86 7.92
CA THR A 662 -2.34 23.19 7.76
C THR A 662 -2.64 23.78 6.38
N GLY A 663 -3.37 24.89 6.32
CA GLY A 663 -3.74 25.57 5.08
C GLY A 663 -4.91 24.95 4.28
N ALA A 664 -5.58 23.91 4.78
CA ALA A 664 -6.67 23.23 4.08
C ALA A 664 -7.95 24.10 3.96
N ASN A 665 -8.80 23.85 2.95
CA ASN A 665 -10.14 24.44 2.82
C ASN A 665 -11.21 23.45 3.32
N LEU A 666 -11.86 23.77 4.43
CA LEU A 666 -12.92 22.99 5.07
C LEU A 666 -14.30 23.68 4.99
N GLN A 667 -14.51 24.57 4.02
CA GLN A 667 -15.77 25.33 3.93
C GLN A 667 -16.97 24.41 3.71
N GLY A 668 -17.88 24.36 4.69
CA GLY A 668 -19.10 23.53 4.62
C GLY A 668 -18.84 22.03 4.79
N THR A 669 -17.61 21.65 5.17
CA THR A 669 -17.29 20.27 5.54
C THR A 669 -18.06 19.86 6.80
N ILE A 670 -18.62 18.66 6.81
CA ILE A 670 -19.35 18.11 7.96
C ILE A 670 -18.36 17.36 8.84
N LEU A 671 -18.11 17.86 10.06
CA LEU A 671 -17.15 17.27 11.02
C LEU A 671 -17.83 16.68 12.27
N THR A 672 -19.15 16.51 12.23
CA THR A 672 -19.93 16.01 13.37
C THR A 672 -19.38 14.65 13.84
N GLY A 673 -19.03 14.54 15.12
CA GLY A 673 -18.49 13.30 15.71
C GLY A 673 -17.05 12.94 15.31
N ALA A 674 -16.36 13.76 14.52
CA ALA A 674 -14.96 13.50 14.17
C ALA A 674 -14.02 13.67 15.39
N ILE A 675 -13.02 12.80 15.51
CA ILE A 675 -12.02 12.81 16.59
C ILE A 675 -10.81 13.61 16.13
N ILE A 676 -10.48 14.71 16.81
CA ILE A 676 -9.44 15.67 16.34
C ILE A 676 -8.26 15.82 17.31
N ASN A 677 -7.93 14.77 18.08
CA ASN A 677 -6.85 14.82 19.07
C ASN A 677 -5.49 15.06 18.40
N GLY A 678 -4.78 16.12 18.77
CA GLY A 678 -3.49 16.46 18.15
C GLY A 678 -3.57 16.87 16.68
N ALA A 679 -4.77 17.05 16.13
CA ALA A 679 -4.95 17.54 14.77
C ALA A 679 -4.48 18.99 14.64
N ILE A 680 -3.80 19.32 13.55
CA ILE A 680 -3.21 20.63 13.29
C ILE A 680 -4.13 21.37 12.32
N PHE A 681 -4.71 22.50 12.73
CA PHE A 681 -5.59 23.33 11.89
C PHE A 681 -5.00 24.72 11.59
N GLU A 682 -3.68 24.81 11.51
CA GLU A 682 -3.01 26.09 11.26
C GLU A 682 -3.39 26.64 9.88
N ASN A 683 -3.82 27.90 9.79
CA ASN A 683 -4.23 28.54 8.52
C ASN A 683 -5.34 27.80 7.75
N THR A 684 -6.13 26.94 8.39
CA THR A 684 -7.24 26.23 7.75
C THR A 684 -8.44 27.16 7.50
N PHE A 685 -9.03 27.11 6.31
CA PHE A 685 -10.14 27.97 5.89
C PHE A 685 -11.50 27.30 6.10
N GLY A 686 -12.50 28.03 6.59
CA GLY A 686 -13.90 27.58 6.57
C GLY A 686 -14.29 26.45 7.52
N ALA A 687 -13.39 25.98 8.39
CA ALA A 687 -13.63 24.87 9.30
C ALA A 687 -14.78 25.15 10.28
N ASP A 688 -15.83 24.33 10.21
CA ASP A 688 -16.87 24.26 11.26
C ASP A 688 -16.57 23.07 12.17
N LEU A 689 -15.98 23.35 13.33
CA LEU A 689 -15.66 22.32 14.31
C LEU A 689 -16.85 21.95 15.21
N SER A 690 -18.06 22.43 14.89
CA SER A 690 -19.27 22.11 15.64
C SER A 690 -19.51 20.59 15.64
N GLY A 691 -19.69 20.03 16.84
CA GLY A 691 -19.91 18.59 17.00
C GLY A 691 -18.64 17.72 16.96
N THR A 692 -17.44 18.30 16.82
CA THR A 692 -16.18 17.55 16.95
C THR A 692 -15.88 17.12 18.39
N ILE A 693 -15.07 16.08 18.55
CA ILE A 693 -14.68 15.51 19.84
C ILE A 693 -13.20 15.82 20.12
N LEU A 694 -12.94 16.54 21.22
CA LEU A 694 -11.61 16.84 21.77
C LEU A 694 -11.45 16.14 23.13
N ASN A 695 -10.39 15.35 23.32
CA ASN A 695 -10.06 14.77 24.62
C ASN A 695 -8.54 14.86 24.88
N THR A 696 -8.13 15.41 26.02
CA THR A 696 -6.81 15.14 26.63
C THR A 696 -6.93 15.07 28.17
N PRO A 697 -6.12 14.24 28.87
CA PRO A 697 -6.65 13.08 29.58
C PRO A 697 -6.72 13.16 31.12
N SER A 698 -7.56 12.26 31.65
CA SER A 698 -7.61 11.71 33.02
C SER A 698 -7.72 12.70 34.20
N SER A 699 -8.87 13.34 34.34
CA SER A 699 -9.79 13.04 35.45
C SER A 699 -11.04 13.93 35.39
N SER A 700 -12.20 13.31 35.59
CA SER A 700 -13.54 13.87 35.74
C SER A 700 -14.23 14.50 34.50
N ASN A 701 -15.17 13.71 33.95
CA ASN A 701 -16.29 14.05 33.07
C ASN A 701 -16.60 15.55 32.88
N LEU A 702 -16.23 16.09 31.71
CA LEU A 702 -16.84 17.29 31.15
C LEU A 702 -16.92 17.15 29.62
N SER A 703 -18.10 16.85 29.09
CA SER A 703 -18.40 17.15 27.69
C SER A 703 -18.75 18.65 27.59
N THR A 704 -17.76 19.50 27.38
CA THR A 704 -18.03 20.90 27.01
C THR A 704 -17.89 21.03 25.50
N SER A 705 -19.01 21.01 24.79
CA SER A 705 -19.04 21.48 23.41
C SER A 705 -19.07 23.01 23.44
N VAL A 706 -18.10 23.65 22.78
CA VAL A 706 -18.07 25.11 22.63
C VAL A 706 -18.66 25.47 21.28
N ILE A 707 -19.75 26.25 21.26
CA ILE A 707 -20.37 26.75 20.03
C ILE A 707 -20.19 28.26 19.94
N ARG A 708 -19.51 28.75 18.90
CA ARG A 708 -19.53 30.17 18.49
C ARG A 708 -20.72 30.39 17.57
N ILE A 709 -21.66 31.24 17.97
CA ILE A 709 -22.89 31.50 17.19
C ILE A 709 -22.62 32.59 16.16
N LYS A 710 -22.86 32.27 14.89
CA LYS A 710 -22.66 33.19 13.76
C LYS A 710 -23.98 33.87 13.39
N THR A 711 -24.37 34.89 14.16
CA THR A 711 -25.38 35.86 13.71
C THR A 711 -24.91 37.28 14.02
N GLY A 712 -24.44 37.97 12.97
CA GLY A 712 -24.37 39.44 12.91
C GLY A 712 -23.22 40.14 13.63
N ASN A 713 -22.77 39.68 14.81
CA ASN A 713 -21.57 40.15 15.50
C ASN A 713 -20.99 38.98 16.32
N ILE A 714 -19.65 38.85 16.38
CA ILE A 714 -18.90 37.73 17.00
C ILE A 714 -18.86 37.91 18.54
N ASP A 715 -19.96 38.34 19.12
CA ASP A 715 -19.97 38.91 20.47
C ASP A 715 -20.54 37.93 21.49
N LYS A 716 -20.98 36.71 21.12
CA LYS A 716 -21.60 35.75 22.05
C LYS A 716 -21.10 34.31 21.95
N ILE A 717 -21.00 33.64 23.10
CA ILE A 717 -20.67 32.21 23.25
C ILE A 717 -21.85 31.44 23.85
N LYS A 718 -22.06 30.20 23.39
CA LYS A 718 -23.01 29.26 24.00
C LYS A 718 -22.27 28.13 24.71
N LEU A 719 -22.55 27.97 25.99
CA LEU A 719 -22.08 26.85 26.80
C LEU A 719 -23.20 25.82 26.92
N LEU A 720 -22.88 24.58 26.60
CA LEU A 720 -23.76 23.41 26.76
C LEU A 720 -23.11 22.44 27.74
N PHE A 721 -23.80 22.13 28.83
CA PHE A 721 -23.32 21.16 29.81
C PHE A 721 -24.46 20.38 30.45
N GLN A 722 -24.24 19.08 30.69
CA GLN A 722 -25.18 18.26 31.45
C GLN A 722 -25.13 18.65 32.93
N SER A 723 -26.30 18.86 33.53
CA SER A 723 -26.41 19.28 34.93
C SER A 723 -27.04 18.20 35.80
N GLU A 724 -26.66 18.11 37.06
CA GLU A 724 -27.20 17.14 38.03
C GLU A 724 -28.03 17.84 39.12
N LYS A 725 -29.20 17.28 39.44
CA LYS A 725 -30.22 17.93 40.29
C LYS A 725 -29.79 18.23 41.74
N THR A 726 -28.76 17.54 42.23
CA THR A 726 -28.22 17.72 43.59
C THR A 726 -27.01 18.66 43.67
N LYS A 727 -26.57 19.17 42.52
CA LYS A 727 -25.31 19.91 42.39
C LYS A 727 -25.57 21.34 41.94
N LYS A 728 -24.67 22.22 42.37
CA LYS A 728 -24.69 23.62 41.97
C LYS A 728 -23.51 23.87 41.05
N TYR A 729 -23.73 24.70 40.05
CA TYR A 729 -22.71 25.07 39.08
C TYR A 729 -22.44 26.57 39.18
N ILE A 730 -21.19 26.93 38.91
CA ILE A 730 -20.69 28.28 38.83
C ILE A 730 -20.12 28.44 37.44
N ILE A 731 -20.51 29.50 36.73
CA ILE A 731 -19.91 29.85 35.46
C ILE A 731 -18.92 30.97 35.69
N GLN A 732 -17.72 30.75 35.18
CA GLN A 732 -16.60 31.66 35.35
C GLN A 732 -16.08 32.12 33.99
N LYS A 733 -15.62 33.36 33.96
CA LYS A 733 -14.96 34.00 32.83
C LYS A 733 -13.55 34.40 33.23
N SER A 734 -12.63 34.36 32.29
CA SER A 734 -11.30 34.96 32.47
C SER A 734 -10.73 35.51 31.16
N THR A 735 -9.83 36.48 31.25
CA THR A 735 -8.99 36.96 30.14
C THR A 735 -7.58 36.34 30.16
N ASP A 736 -7.21 35.63 31.23
CA ASP A 736 -6.00 34.80 31.33
C ASP A 736 -6.33 33.45 32.00
N LEU A 737 -5.64 32.35 31.69
CA LEU A 737 -6.04 31.03 32.23
C LEU A 737 -5.80 30.84 33.74
N THR A 738 -5.30 31.88 34.43
CA THR A 738 -4.88 31.83 35.84
C THR A 738 -5.85 32.51 36.81
N ASN A 739 -6.53 33.59 36.43
CA ASN A 739 -7.37 34.40 37.34
C ASN A 739 -8.85 34.39 36.95
N TRP A 740 -9.64 33.51 37.57
CA TRP A 740 -11.04 33.30 37.18
C TRP A 740 -12.03 34.14 37.99
N ILE A 741 -12.94 34.82 37.29
CA ILE A 741 -14.02 35.61 37.89
C ILE A 741 -15.34 34.89 37.67
N SER A 742 -16.10 34.70 38.74
CA SER A 742 -17.43 34.07 38.67
C SER A 742 -18.46 35.06 38.16
N ILE A 743 -19.11 34.71 37.05
CA ILE A 743 -20.09 35.56 36.36
C ILE A 743 -21.53 35.09 36.57
N GLU A 744 -21.74 33.82 36.90
CA GLU A 744 -23.03 33.30 37.35
C GLU A 744 -22.78 32.23 38.41
N ASN A 745 -23.52 32.28 39.52
CA ASN A 745 -23.31 31.40 40.67
C ASN A 745 -24.62 30.71 41.08
N ASN A 746 -24.50 29.59 41.81
CA ASN A 746 -25.63 28.85 42.36
C ASN A 746 -26.62 28.29 41.31
N ILE A 747 -26.13 27.95 40.12
CA ILE A 747 -26.95 27.33 39.08
C ILE A 747 -27.33 25.92 39.54
N LEU A 748 -28.57 25.72 39.93
CA LEU A 748 -29.09 24.40 40.33
C LEU A 748 -29.24 23.53 39.09
N GLY A 749 -28.64 22.33 39.11
CA GLY A 749 -28.86 21.36 38.05
C GLY A 749 -30.27 20.78 38.08
N ASN A 750 -30.66 20.12 37.00
CA ASN A 750 -32.00 19.56 36.82
C ASN A 750 -32.02 18.20 36.10
N ASP A 751 -30.87 17.52 35.97
CA ASP A 751 -30.69 16.26 35.21
C ASP A 751 -30.94 16.43 33.69
N GLN A 752 -30.78 17.64 33.16
CA GLN A 752 -30.84 17.95 31.74
C GLN A 752 -29.63 18.78 31.28
N THR A 753 -29.44 18.85 29.95
CA THR A 753 -28.48 19.78 29.33
C THR A 753 -28.92 21.20 29.59
N LEU A 754 -28.13 21.94 30.35
CA LEU A 754 -28.32 23.36 30.50
C LEU A 754 -27.54 24.09 29.41
N GLU A 755 -28.20 25.11 28.85
CA GLU A 755 -27.60 26.05 27.94
C GLU A 755 -27.47 27.42 28.59
N ARG A 756 -26.34 28.08 28.35
CA ARG A 756 -26.09 29.45 28.78
C ARG A 756 -25.42 30.25 27.68
N TYR A 757 -25.80 31.51 27.57
CA TYR A 757 -25.33 32.43 26.55
C TYR A 757 -24.68 33.63 27.23
N TYR A 758 -23.47 33.97 26.79
CA TYR A 758 -22.75 35.13 27.34
C TYR A 758 -22.14 35.97 26.25
N ASP A 759 -22.11 37.28 26.49
CA ASP A 759 -21.32 38.19 25.67
C ASP A 759 -19.82 37.97 25.92
N ILE A 760 -19.08 37.75 24.84
CA ILE A 760 -17.63 37.56 24.81
C ILE A 760 -16.94 38.84 25.30
N GLY A 761 -17.49 40.02 24.99
CA GLY A 761 -16.96 41.31 25.42
C GLY A 761 -15.61 41.58 24.77
N GLU A 762 -14.52 41.48 25.53
CA GLU A 762 -13.16 41.64 25.04
C GLU A 762 -12.67 40.42 24.23
N SER A 763 -11.86 40.68 23.19
CA SER A 763 -11.17 39.62 22.45
C SER A 763 -10.24 38.84 23.39
N GLN A 764 -10.32 37.51 23.35
CA GLN A 764 -9.60 36.55 24.22
C GLN A 764 -10.20 36.26 25.61
N SER A 765 -11.53 36.21 25.71
CA SER A 765 -12.19 35.70 26.92
C SER A 765 -12.38 34.18 26.90
N PHE A 766 -11.95 33.51 27.96
CA PHE A 766 -12.20 32.09 28.25
C PHE A 766 -13.41 31.92 29.17
N PHE A 767 -14.15 30.83 28.99
CA PHE A 767 -15.32 30.50 29.79
C PHE A 767 -15.26 29.06 30.25
N ARG A 768 -15.70 28.81 31.48
CA ARG A 768 -15.83 27.45 32.01
C ARG A 768 -17.03 27.32 32.94
N VAL A 769 -17.51 26.09 33.07
CA VAL A 769 -18.51 25.69 34.05
C VAL A 769 -17.79 24.90 35.13
N VAL A 770 -17.87 25.37 36.36
CA VAL A 770 -17.30 24.71 37.54
C VAL A 770 -18.43 24.11 38.35
N LYS A 771 -18.33 22.81 38.64
CA LYS A 771 -19.24 22.10 39.53
C LYS A 771 -18.82 22.35 40.97
N ASN A 772 -19.71 22.92 41.77
CA ASN A 772 -19.50 23.22 43.19
C ASN A 772 -19.98 22.08 44.09
#